data_AF-A0A819YPH8-F1
#
_entry.id   AF-A0A819YPH8-F1
#
_cell.length_a   1.000
_cell.length_b   1.000
_cell.length_c   1.000
_cell.angle_alpha   90.00
_cell.angle_beta   90.00
_cell.angle_gamma   90.00
#
_symmetry.space_group_name_H-M   'P 1'
#
loop_
_entity.id
_entity.type
_entity.pdbx_description
1 polymer ?
#
loop_
_entity_poly.entity_id
_entity_poly.type
_entity_poly.pdbx_seq_one_letter_code
_entity_poly.pdbx_strand_id
1 'polypeptide(L)'
;MGCQVCKKSTVNETTIKKTDYNGHLKKYQINDSTNDNTTEKPTIPINVTVDDDRIITRPTDTNDHIEIQIVDSQAFNESFIQQRQQAINNRSYQSTIESWRPKSLQQLTETIKTFSKGKSLIDHHWIIFYWIACNIEYDTVSYFSGKYGDQTAEGVFQAKKGVCAGYANLYKYLCDQLEMPCEIVNGYAKGYGFESRTDAPSKTDHAWNAAEIDRHWYLMDSTWGAGHLDDAKEFKRELSSYYFLPRPNEMIYHHLPENEKWQLLRTPIKMTQYLQMPHLRPLYFDLHIELVSPRNQAYVDLLPDKAYALVLVRTPSDVDLIANFRLQGQEIDGGHHVIFDDQKQLYNCCFAPPHTGNYNITVYARKTTTNDIKYHEVFDFTLDVKRMPLNPISFPKTWKKFFDLGLEVISPQNTHLIKLNNGTGHTQILIKTPENVELLGRLVNEQKQEVRGGYQVYYDRRKNIWQCKFAPDRDGLFETLIMAKKKSDPESYTSAVAFKIEARQIPSPPLSYPHTWPLFYDLGLKIEAPRNRSNVIWADNASYAEVLIQASDDVQLSCDIKYNNVKIENGSLAQYNNDKKRWQLLFAPERTGLHELTVYAKRNNDNESSSRSVVRFDLDVNKLRRPMKFPLIYSQFHTKKCQIYTPLDGVLKKGSIVPIHCIVPGATEVNLTVDSQWLNSEGYTDPTLQRQITVGSKEVIIYAKYKQKSNYNGLVKYTVQ
;
A
#
# COMPACT_ATOMS: atom_id res chain seq x y z
N MET A 1 -16.58 11.67 -48.54
CA MET A 1 -16.89 12.79 -49.46
C MET A 1 -17.16 14.03 -48.61
N GLY A 2 -16.58 15.19 -48.97
CA GLY A 2 -16.97 16.50 -48.43
C GLY A 2 -16.00 17.13 -47.42
N CYS A 3 -15.13 18.00 -47.93
CA CYS A 3 -14.10 18.80 -47.26
C CYS A 3 -14.58 20.25 -47.08
N GLN A 4 -14.19 20.99 -46.02
CA GLN A 4 -13.82 22.43 -46.10
C GLN A 4 -13.23 23.04 -44.80
N VAL A 5 -11.91 23.14 -44.77
CA VAL A 5 -11.00 24.29 -44.54
C VAL A 5 -11.44 25.53 -43.70
N CYS A 6 -10.66 25.74 -42.61
CA CYS A 6 -10.01 26.94 -42.04
C CYS A 6 -10.63 28.35 -42.08
N LYS A 7 -10.56 29.02 -40.92
CA LYS A 7 -10.05 30.41 -40.80
C LYS A 7 -9.43 30.68 -39.41
N LYS A 8 -8.18 31.15 -39.44
CA LYS A 8 -7.42 31.77 -38.33
C LYS A 8 -7.94 33.18 -38.05
N SER A 9 -7.89 33.62 -36.79
CA SER A 9 -7.83 35.05 -36.44
C SER A 9 -6.73 35.26 -35.41
N THR A 10 -5.99 36.35 -35.57
CA THR A 10 -4.81 36.75 -34.79
C THR A 10 -5.00 38.17 -34.29
N VAL A 11 -4.58 38.37 -33.03
CA VAL A 11 -4.01 39.58 -32.42
C VAL A 11 -4.96 40.75 -32.07
N ASN A 12 -4.93 41.13 -30.79
CA ASN A 12 -4.68 42.52 -30.39
C ASN A 12 -3.99 42.54 -29.02
N GLU A 13 -2.72 42.98 -29.04
CA GLU A 13 -1.93 43.41 -27.88
C GLU A 13 -2.45 44.77 -27.39
N THR A 14 -2.43 44.99 -26.08
CA THR A 14 -2.59 46.34 -25.52
C THR A 14 -1.48 46.61 -24.51
N THR A 15 -0.64 47.57 -24.89
CA THR A 15 0.50 48.12 -24.17
C THR A 15 0.03 49.00 -23.00
N ILE A 16 0.58 48.82 -21.79
CA ILE A 16 0.57 49.85 -20.73
C ILE A 16 1.98 50.00 -20.14
N LYS A 17 2.32 51.26 -19.90
CA LYS A 17 3.65 51.88 -19.80
C LYS A 17 4.42 51.57 -18.51
N LYS A 18 5.75 51.53 -18.65
CA LYS A 18 6.76 51.70 -17.61
C LYS A 18 6.72 53.11 -17.01
N THR A 19 6.94 53.21 -15.71
CA THR A 19 7.58 54.37 -15.07
C THR A 19 8.60 53.87 -14.05
N ASP A 20 9.83 54.33 -14.19
CA ASP A 20 10.97 54.11 -13.28
C ASP A 20 10.87 55.05 -12.06
N TYR A 21 11.27 54.56 -10.88
CA TYR A 21 11.90 55.40 -9.85
C TYR A 21 12.82 54.55 -8.95
N ASN A 22 14.07 54.98 -8.87
CA ASN A 22 15.17 54.40 -8.11
C ASN A 22 15.07 54.69 -6.60
N GLY A 23 15.63 53.78 -5.79
CA GLY A 23 16.45 54.14 -4.63
C GLY A 23 15.87 53.87 -3.24
N HIS A 24 16.29 52.76 -2.60
CA HIS A 24 17.23 52.77 -1.47
C HIS A 24 17.30 51.42 -0.76
N LEU A 25 18.53 50.89 -0.69
CA LEU A 25 18.96 49.78 0.17
C LEU A 25 18.81 50.14 1.65
N LYS A 26 18.14 49.28 2.44
CA LYS A 26 18.48 49.05 3.85
C LYS A 26 18.34 47.57 4.22
N LYS A 27 19.47 47.01 4.65
CA LYS A 27 19.62 45.71 5.32
C LYS A 27 18.76 45.69 6.60
N TYR A 28 18.01 44.62 6.82
CA TYR A 28 17.60 44.22 8.17
C TYR A 28 17.69 42.70 8.33
N GLN A 29 18.36 42.32 9.42
CA GLN A 29 18.55 40.97 9.94
C GLN A 29 17.22 40.37 10.35
N ILE A 30 17.00 39.08 10.04
CA ILE A 30 15.86 38.32 10.56
C ILE A 30 16.34 37.58 11.82
N ASN A 31 15.85 38.03 12.97
CA ASN A 31 15.82 37.28 14.21
C ASN A 31 14.55 36.41 14.21
N ASP A 32 14.70 35.09 14.21
CA ASP A 32 13.59 34.16 14.41
C ASP A 32 13.31 33.99 15.91
N SER A 33 12.25 34.65 16.38
CA SER A 33 11.53 34.26 17.61
C SER A 33 10.12 34.82 17.58
N THR A 34 9.11 33.94 17.60
CA THR A 34 7.75 34.06 18.19
C THR A 34 6.92 32.89 17.65
N ASN A 35 6.59 31.87 18.46
CA ASN A 35 5.41 31.80 19.32
C ASN A 35 4.17 32.44 18.69
N ASP A 36 3.25 31.61 18.18
CA ASP A 36 1.84 31.94 18.25
C ASP A 36 0.97 30.70 18.50
N ASN A 37 0.20 30.79 19.58
CA ASN A 37 -0.83 29.85 20.02
C ASN A 37 -2.15 30.47 19.58
N THR A 38 -2.86 29.86 18.63
CA THR A 38 -4.33 30.02 18.55
C THR A 38 -4.97 28.72 18.09
N THR A 39 -5.96 28.35 18.89
CA THR A 39 -6.79 27.16 18.93
C THR A 39 -7.73 26.97 17.73
N GLU A 40 -8.00 25.69 17.48
CA GLU A 40 -9.19 25.08 16.87
C GLU A 40 -9.44 25.21 15.36
N LYS A 41 -9.13 24.12 14.65
CA LYS A 41 -9.84 23.66 13.45
C LYS A 41 -10.27 22.20 13.67
N PRO A 42 -11.49 21.79 13.25
CA PRO A 42 -11.95 20.44 13.47
C PRO A 42 -11.15 19.46 12.60
N THR A 43 -10.33 18.66 13.26
CA THR A 43 -9.64 17.49 12.71
C THR A 43 -10.56 16.29 12.77
N ILE A 44 -10.79 15.64 11.62
CA ILE A 44 -11.29 14.28 11.57
C ILE A 44 -10.15 13.42 10.97
N PRO A 45 -9.75 12.30 11.59
CA PRO A 45 -8.54 11.58 11.22
C PRO A 45 -8.74 10.72 9.96
N ILE A 46 -7.62 10.21 9.42
CA ILE A 46 -7.57 9.13 8.42
C ILE A 46 -8.18 7.82 8.96
N ASN A 47 -8.38 7.74 10.29
CA ASN A 47 -9.33 6.81 10.88
C ASN A 47 -10.75 7.33 10.62
N VAL A 48 -11.37 6.86 9.54
CA VAL A 48 -12.82 6.94 9.39
C VAL A 48 -13.45 5.94 10.37
N THR A 49 -13.33 6.21 11.66
CA THR A 49 -14.23 5.64 12.65
C THR A 49 -15.50 6.45 12.53
N VAL A 50 -16.52 5.85 11.92
CA VAL A 50 -17.86 6.44 11.86
C VAL A 50 -18.39 6.45 13.29
N ASP A 51 -18.07 7.47 14.08
CA ASP A 51 -18.79 7.82 15.32
C ASP A 51 -20.16 8.46 15.00
N ASP A 52 -20.53 8.50 13.72
CA ASP A 52 -21.86 8.86 13.28
C ASP A 52 -22.79 7.64 13.41
N ASP A 53 -23.05 7.24 14.65
CA ASP A 53 -24.11 6.28 14.97
C ASP A 53 -25.42 6.70 14.31
N ARG A 54 -25.62 7.96 13.92
CA ARG A 54 -26.79 8.45 13.17
C ARG A 54 -26.91 7.85 11.77
N ILE A 55 -25.81 7.61 11.04
CA ILE A 55 -25.84 6.96 9.71
C ILE A 55 -26.18 5.47 9.86
N ILE A 56 -25.73 4.86 10.96
CA ILE A 56 -25.97 3.45 11.29
C ILE A 56 -27.37 3.23 11.89
N THR A 57 -27.93 4.24 12.59
CA THR A 57 -29.20 4.12 13.34
C THR A 57 -30.39 4.87 12.74
N ARG A 58 -30.19 5.79 11.78
CA ARG A 58 -31.26 6.50 11.08
C ARG A 58 -30.94 6.63 9.58
N PRO A 59 -31.52 5.80 8.70
CA PRO A 59 -31.59 6.15 7.29
C PRO A 59 -32.36 7.47 7.19
N THR A 60 -31.71 8.51 6.68
CA THR A 60 -32.29 9.86 6.57
C THR A 60 -33.33 10.01 5.48
N ASP A 61 -33.78 8.92 4.85
CA ASP A 61 -34.91 8.97 3.93
C ASP A 61 -35.92 7.86 4.21
N THR A 62 -37.14 8.25 4.56
CA THR A 62 -38.27 7.35 4.80
C THR A 62 -38.74 6.61 3.53
N ASN A 63 -38.10 6.87 2.38
CA ASN A 63 -38.36 6.23 1.10
C ASN A 63 -37.40 5.06 0.76
N ASP A 64 -36.35 4.81 1.56
CA ASP A 64 -35.31 3.82 1.25
C ASP A 64 -35.61 2.38 1.68
N HIS A 65 -36.71 2.15 2.40
CA HIS A 65 -37.12 0.82 2.86
C HIS A 65 -38.09 0.16 1.89
N ILE A 66 -37.65 -0.16 0.66
CA ILE A 66 -38.34 -1.18 -0.13
C ILE A 66 -37.84 -2.54 0.34
N GLU A 67 -38.53 -3.13 1.31
CA GLU A 67 -38.29 -4.52 1.69
C GLU A 67 -38.84 -5.43 0.59
N ILE A 68 -37.94 -6.05 -0.17
CA ILE A 68 -38.30 -6.92 -1.29
C ILE A 68 -38.69 -8.30 -0.74
N GLN A 69 -40.00 -8.49 -0.56
CA GLN A 69 -40.58 -9.74 -0.07
C GLN A 69 -41.07 -10.62 -1.22
N ILE A 70 -40.72 -11.90 -1.17
CA ILE A 70 -41.21 -12.93 -2.11
C ILE A 70 -42.70 -13.22 -1.87
N VAL A 71 -43.44 -13.49 -2.95
CA VAL A 71 -44.89 -13.74 -2.89
C VAL A 71 -45.23 -15.04 -2.16
N ASP A 72 -44.38 -16.06 -2.35
CA ASP A 72 -44.53 -17.38 -1.76
C ASP A 72 -43.29 -17.71 -0.95
N SER A 73 -43.38 -17.52 0.37
CA SER A 73 -42.27 -17.81 1.28
C SER A 73 -42.02 -19.30 1.48
N GLN A 74 -42.98 -20.17 1.15
CA GLN A 74 -42.85 -21.61 1.34
C GLN A 74 -42.08 -22.28 0.19
N ALA A 75 -42.05 -21.65 -0.98
CA ALA A 75 -41.29 -22.10 -2.15
C ALA A 75 -39.79 -22.28 -1.84
N PHE A 76 -39.20 -21.42 -0.99
CA PHE A 76 -37.77 -21.46 -0.66
C PHE A 76 -37.50 -21.99 0.76
N ASN A 77 -38.22 -23.03 1.17
CA ASN A 77 -37.97 -23.71 2.44
C ASN A 77 -36.62 -24.47 2.45
N GLU A 78 -36.18 -24.91 3.63
CA GLU A 78 -34.89 -25.60 3.81
C GLU A 78 -34.75 -26.86 2.95
N SER A 79 -35.83 -27.64 2.79
CA SER A 79 -35.82 -28.85 1.97
C SER A 79 -35.57 -28.53 0.50
N PHE A 80 -36.27 -27.53 -0.05
CA PHE A 80 -36.05 -27.07 -1.42
C PHE A 80 -34.61 -26.61 -1.65
N ILE A 81 -34.08 -25.76 -0.75
CA ILE A 81 -32.71 -25.24 -0.84
C ILE A 81 -31.69 -26.38 -0.83
N GLN A 82 -31.86 -27.35 0.07
CA GLN A 82 -30.98 -28.52 0.16
C GLN A 82 -31.04 -29.37 -1.12
N GLN A 83 -32.24 -29.68 -1.63
CA GLN A 83 -32.40 -30.46 -2.86
C GLN A 83 -31.81 -29.75 -4.08
N ARG A 84 -32.05 -28.45 -4.22
CA ARG A 84 -31.43 -27.61 -5.26
C ARG A 84 -29.91 -27.70 -5.22
N GLN A 85 -29.32 -27.56 -4.03
CA GLN A 85 -27.86 -27.62 -3.89
C GLN A 85 -27.30 -29.03 -4.14
N GLN A 86 -28.03 -30.07 -3.73
CA GLN A 86 -27.68 -31.46 -4.01
C GLN A 86 -27.66 -31.75 -5.52
N ALA A 87 -28.66 -31.28 -6.26
CA ALA A 87 -28.71 -31.41 -7.72
C ALA A 87 -27.51 -30.71 -8.37
N ILE A 88 -27.24 -29.45 -8.00
CA ILE A 88 -26.12 -28.65 -8.49
C ILE A 88 -24.77 -29.35 -8.25
N ASN A 89 -24.55 -29.84 -7.03
CA ASN A 89 -23.29 -30.45 -6.62
C ASN A 89 -23.11 -31.91 -7.10
N ASN A 90 -24.10 -32.49 -7.78
CA ASN A 90 -24.06 -33.88 -8.19
C ASN A 90 -23.12 -34.10 -9.39
N ARG A 91 -21.85 -34.40 -9.11
CA ARG A 91 -20.84 -34.70 -10.14
C ARG A 91 -21.20 -35.88 -11.04
N SER A 92 -21.98 -36.85 -10.54
CA SER A 92 -22.44 -37.97 -11.37
C SER A 92 -23.43 -37.51 -12.43
N TYR A 93 -24.30 -36.54 -12.10
CA TYR A 93 -25.20 -35.94 -13.09
C TYR A 93 -24.41 -35.21 -14.16
N GLN A 94 -23.48 -34.33 -13.73
CA GLN A 94 -22.64 -33.55 -14.64
C GLN A 94 -21.92 -34.44 -15.66
N SER A 95 -21.15 -35.44 -15.18
CA SER A 95 -20.41 -36.36 -16.05
C SER A 95 -21.31 -37.17 -16.98
N THR A 96 -22.48 -37.60 -16.51
CA THR A 96 -23.43 -38.35 -17.35
C THR A 96 -24.02 -37.48 -18.43
N ILE A 97 -24.51 -36.28 -18.09
CA ILE A 97 -25.15 -35.36 -19.03
C ILE A 97 -24.15 -34.88 -20.09
N GLU A 98 -22.91 -34.61 -19.70
CA GLU A 98 -21.83 -34.20 -20.62
C GLU A 98 -21.46 -35.28 -21.65
N SER A 99 -21.74 -36.54 -21.37
CA SER A 99 -21.51 -37.64 -22.31
C SER A 99 -22.58 -37.75 -23.40
N TRP A 100 -23.74 -37.10 -23.22
CA TRP A 100 -24.87 -37.23 -24.13
C TRP A 100 -24.62 -36.55 -25.47
N ARG A 101 -24.91 -37.26 -26.56
CA ARG A 101 -24.81 -36.75 -27.94
C ARG A 101 -26.13 -37.05 -28.69
N PRO A 102 -27.26 -36.45 -28.27
CA PRO A 102 -28.53 -36.67 -28.94
C PRO A 102 -28.49 -36.07 -30.35
N LYS A 103 -29.11 -36.79 -31.31
CA LYS A 103 -29.20 -36.40 -32.73
C LYS A 103 -30.50 -35.68 -33.07
N SER A 104 -31.49 -35.72 -32.19
CA SER A 104 -32.76 -35.02 -32.34
C SER A 104 -33.29 -34.58 -30.97
N LEU A 105 -34.22 -33.61 -30.96
CA LEU A 105 -34.91 -33.19 -29.75
C LEU A 105 -35.69 -34.34 -29.10
N GLN A 106 -36.30 -35.22 -29.91
CA GLN A 106 -36.99 -36.40 -29.40
C GLN A 106 -36.02 -37.33 -28.66
N GLN A 107 -34.83 -37.58 -29.20
CA GLN A 107 -33.83 -38.41 -28.53
C GLN A 107 -33.31 -37.76 -27.24
N LEU A 108 -33.08 -36.44 -27.25
CA LEU A 108 -32.69 -35.71 -26.04
C LEU A 108 -33.77 -35.84 -24.96
N THR A 109 -35.04 -35.62 -25.33
CA THR A 109 -36.19 -35.73 -24.42
C THR A 109 -36.26 -37.12 -23.79
N GLU A 110 -36.17 -38.19 -24.59
CA GLU A 110 -36.22 -39.56 -24.09
C GLU A 110 -35.03 -39.88 -23.16
N THR A 111 -33.85 -39.35 -23.49
CA THR A 111 -32.65 -39.49 -22.66
C THR A 111 -32.84 -38.80 -21.31
N ILE A 112 -33.33 -37.57 -21.31
CA ILE A 112 -33.66 -36.82 -20.09
C ILE A 112 -34.70 -37.59 -19.29
N LYS A 113 -35.81 -38.00 -19.90
CA LYS A 113 -36.92 -38.72 -19.26
C LYS A 113 -36.45 -40.02 -18.59
N THR A 114 -35.63 -40.80 -19.29
CA THR A 114 -35.08 -42.05 -18.77
C THR A 114 -34.13 -41.79 -17.62
N PHE A 115 -33.22 -40.83 -17.78
CA PHE A 115 -32.26 -40.50 -16.74
C PHE A 115 -32.93 -39.87 -15.52
N SER A 116 -33.98 -39.08 -15.70
CA SER A 116 -34.65 -38.38 -14.61
C SER A 116 -35.60 -39.27 -13.79
N LYS A 117 -36.00 -40.43 -14.33
CA LYS A 117 -36.92 -41.36 -13.67
C LYS A 117 -36.54 -41.67 -12.21
N GLY A 118 -37.49 -41.47 -11.30
CA GLY A 118 -37.33 -41.72 -9.86
C GLY A 118 -36.55 -40.66 -9.10
N LYS A 119 -36.18 -39.54 -9.75
CA LYS A 119 -35.54 -38.37 -9.12
C LYS A 119 -36.59 -37.30 -8.77
N SER A 120 -36.17 -36.26 -8.05
CA SER A 120 -37.04 -35.14 -7.73
C SER A 120 -37.33 -34.28 -8.98
N LEU A 121 -38.42 -33.51 -8.96
CA LEU A 121 -38.69 -32.54 -10.04
C LEU A 121 -37.59 -31.47 -10.17
N ILE A 122 -36.94 -31.12 -9.05
CA ILE A 122 -35.77 -30.23 -9.06
C ILE A 122 -34.63 -30.85 -9.88
N ASP A 123 -34.35 -32.15 -9.70
CA ASP A 123 -33.35 -32.85 -10.50
C ASP A 123 -33.71 -32.85 -11.99
N HIS A 124 -35.00 -33.04 -12.33
CA HIS A 124 -35.46 -32.98 -13.72
C HIS A 124 -35.13 -31.61 -14.35
N HIS A 125 -35.48 -30.52 -13.66
CA HIS A 125 -35.19 -29.18 -14.13
C HIS A 125 -33.69 -28.88 -14.21
N TRP A 126 -32.89 -29.38 -13.26
CA TRP A 126 -31.43 -29.23 -13.28
C TRP A 126 -30.81 -29.96 -14.47
N ILE A 127 -31.26 -31.18 -14.77
CA ILE A 127 -30.77 -31.96 -15.91
C ILE A 127 -30.99 -31.19 -17.23
N ILE A 128 -32.19 -30.62 -17.41
CA ILE A 128 -32.52 -29.80 -18.59
C ILE A 128 -31.64 -28.55 -18.64
N PHE A 129 -31.59 -27.80 -17.53
CA PHE A 129 -30.82 -26.55 -17.41
C PHE A 129 -29.34 -26.79 -17.72
N TYR A 130 -28.74 -27.79 -17.08
CA TYR A 130 -27.34 -28.15 -17.21
C TYR A 130 -27.00 -28.57 -18.65
N TRP A 131 -27.84 -29.42 -19.26
CA TRP A 131 -27.61 -29.84 -20.64
C TRP A 131 -27.60 -28.63 -21.58
N ILE A 132 -28.57 -27.72 -21.47
CA ILE A 132 -28.62 -26.50 -22.29
C ILE A 132 -27.37 -25.64 -22.05
N ALA A 133 -27.05 -25.36 -20.78
CA ALA A 133 -25.93 -24.53 -20.38
C ALA A 133 -24.57 -25.05 -20.87
N CYS A 134 -24.41 -26.37 -21.00
CA CYS A 134 -23.17 -26.98 -21.49
C CYS A 134 -23.13 -27.14 -23.03
N ASN A 135 -24.26 -27.17 -23.72
CA ASN A 135 -24.32 -27.58 -25.13
C ASN A 135 -24.75 -26.48 -26.11
N ILE A 136 -25.29 -25.37 -25.64
CA ILE A 136 -25.73 -24.26 -26.52
C ILE A 136 -24.77 -23.09 -26.36
N GLU A 137 -24.22 -22.55 -27.45
CA GLU A 137 -23.39 -21.33 -27.46
C GLU A 137 -24.25 -20.08 -27.60
N TYR A 138 -23.81 -18.96 -27.01
CA TYR A 138 -24.49 -17.69 -27.22
C TYR A 138 -24.13 -17.10 -28.59
N ASP A 139 -25.14 -16.71 -29.39
CA ASP A 139 -24.93 -16.15 -30.72
C ASP A 139 -24.60 -14.66 -30.70
N THR A 140 -23.34 -14.35 -30.38
CA THR A 140 -22.84 -12.97 -30.35
C THR A 140 -22.98 -12.26 -31.70
N VAL A 141 -22.76 -12.97 -32.81
CA VAL A 141 -22.83 -12.40 -34.17
C VAL A 141 -24.26 -11.97 -34.48
N SER A 142 -25.24 -12.84 -34.28
CA SER A 142 -26.65 -12.48 -34.46
C SER A 142 -27.11 -11.41 -33.47
N TYR A 143 -26.67 -11.48 -32.21
CA TYR A 143 -27.01 -10.51 -31.18
C TYR A 143 -26.54 -9.09 -31.55
N PHE A 144 -25.27 -8.90 -31.90
CA PHE A 144 -24.73 -7.57 -32.23
C PHE A 144 -25.15 -7.06 -33.61
N SER A 145 -25.50 -7.95 -34.55
CA SER A 145 -26.00 -7.53 -35.87
C SER A 145 -27.51 -7.25 -35.89
N GLY A 146 -28.25 -7.69 -34.88
CA GLY A 146 -29.72 -7.66 -34.86
C GLY A 146 -30.38 -8.60 -35.89
N LYS A 147 -29.60 -9.49 -36.51
CA LYS A 147 -30.06 -10.44 -37.54
C LYS A 147 -30.04 -11.85 -36.95
N TYR A 148 -31.18 -12.24 -36.40
CA TYR A 148 -31.33 -13.53 -35.73
C TYR A 148 -31.60 -14.65 -36.72
N GLY A 149 -30.92 -15.79 -36.54
CA GLY A 149 -31.29 -17.05 -37.18
C GLY A 149 -32.53 -17.67 -36.52
N ASP A 150 -32.79 -18.95 -36.81
CA ASP A 150 -33.91 -19.69 -36.23
C ASP A 150 -33.75 -19.85 -34.70
N GLN A 151 -34.62 -19.18 -33.93
CA GLN A 151 -34.66 -19.24 -32.47
C GLN A 151 -35.71 -20.23 -31.92
N THR A 152 -36.28 -21.10 -32.76
CA THR A 152 -37.12 -22.21 -32.27
C THR A 152 -36.28 -23.25 -31.53
N ALA A 153 -36.91 -24.09 -30.72
CA ALA A 153 -36.21 -25.16 -30.01
C ALA A 153 -35.43 -26.08 -30.97
N GLU A 154 -36.02 -26.43 -32.13
CA GLU A 154 -35.37 -27.27 -33.14
C GLU A 154 -34.17 -26.54 -33.77
N GLY A 155 -34.36 -25.28 -34.18
CA GLY A 155 -33.28 -24.46 -34.77
C GLY A 155 -32.07 -24.33 -33.84
N VAL A 156 -32.30 -23.98 -32.58
CA VAL A 156 -31.24 -23.83 -31.56
C VAL A 156 -30.58 -25.16 -31.23
N PHE A 157 -31.36 -26.25 -31.12
CA PHE A 157 -30.82 -27.58 -30.87
C PHE A 157 -29.90 -28.07 -31.99
N GLN A 158 -30.29 -27.85 -33.26
CA GLN A 158 -29.51 -28.24 -34.43
C GLN A 158 -28.27 -27.37 -34.60
N ALA A 159 -28.41 -26.05 -34.43
CA ALA A 159 -27.29 -25.11 -34.53
C ALA A 159 -26.31 -25.17 -33.35
N LYS A 160 -26.74 -25.75 -32.21
CA LYS A 160 -26.04 -25.67 -30.91
C LYS A 160 -25.72 -24.24 -30.50
N LYS A 161 -26.55 -23.29 -30.93
CA LYS A 161 -26.28 -21.86 -30.83
C LYS A 161 -27.58 -21.05 -30.87
N GLY A 162 -27.69 -20.01 -30.05
CA GLY A 162 -28.87 -19.14 -30.00
C GLY A 162 -28.67 -17.88 -29.17
N VAL A 163 -29.66 -16.98 -29.17
CA VAL A 163 -29.75 -15.85 -28.22
C VAL A 163 -30.75 -16.17 -27.11
N CYS A 164 -30.95 -15.27 -26.14
CA CYS A 164 -31.80 -15.49 -24.96
C CYS A 164 -33.17 -16.13 -25.26
N ALA A 165 -33.89 -15.63 -26.28
CA ALA A 165 -35.15 -16.24 -26.72
C ALA A 165 -35.01 -17.71 -27.14
N GLY A 166 -33.92 -18.06 -27.82
CA GLY A 166 -33.64 -19.43 -28.25
C GLY A 166 -33.39 -20.39 -27.09
N TYR A 167 -32.65 -19.96 -26.07
CA TYR A 167 -32.45 -20.71 -24.84
C TYR A 167 -33.78 -20.93 -24.10
N ALA A 168 -34.57 -19.86 -23.93
CA ALA A 168 -35.87 -19.93 -23.26
C ALA A 168 -36.88 -20.83 -23.99
N ASN A 169 -36.90 -20.79 -25.32
CA ASN A 169 -37.73 -21.64 -26.16
C ASN A 169 -37.34 -23.12 -26.05
N LEU A 170 -36.04 -23.43 -26.07
CA LEU A 170 -35.55 -24.80 -25.95
C LEU A 170 -35.86 -25.39 -24.57
N TYR A 171 -35.68 -24.60 -23.50
CA TYR A 171 -36.01 -25.01 -22.14
C TYR A 171 -37.51 -25.32 -21.99
N LYS A 172 -38.36 -24.40 -22.45
CA LYS A 172 -39.82 -24.55 -22.46
C LYS A 172 -40.25 -25.80 -23.23
N TYR A 173 -39.70 -26.01 -24.43
CA TYR A 173 -40.01 -27.19 -25.24
C TYR A 173 -39.70 -28.50 -24.50
N LEU A 174 -38.51 -28.62 -23.89
CA LEU A 174 -38.14 -29.82 -23.16
C LEU A 174 -39.04 -30.06 -21.94
N CYS A 175 -39.43 -29.00 -21.23
CA CYS A 175 -40.40 -29.09 -20.14
C CYS A 175 -41.78 -29.57 -20.63
N ASP A 176 -42.27 -29.01 -21.74
CA ASP A 176 -43.56 -29.40 -22.33
C ASP A 176 -43.59 -30.86 -22.74
N GLN A 177 -42.50 -31.37 -23.34
CA GLN A 177 -42.39 -32.79 -23.70
C GLN A 177 -42.32 -33.74 -22.50
N LEU A 178 -41.94 -33.21 -21.32
CA LEU A 178 -41.89 -33.93 -20.06
C LEU A 178 -43.12 -33.65 -19.19
N GLU A 179 -44.13 -32.93 -19.70
CA GLU A 179 -45.36 -32.55 -19.00
C GLU A 179 -45.09 -31.74 -17.71
N MET A 180 -44.02 -30.94 -17.73
CA MET A 180 -43.60 -30.08 -16.61
C MET A 180 -44.04 -28.63 -16.89
N PRO A 181 -44.90 -28.01 -16.07
CA PRO A 181 -45.37 -26.65 -16.34
C PRO A 181 -44.21 -25.65 -16.32
N CYS A 182 -44.12 -24.89 -17.41
CA CYS A 182 -43.06 -23.93 -17.64
C CYS A 182 -43.61 -22.81 -18.52
N GLU A 183 -43.18 -21.58 -18.29
CA GLU A 183 -43.60 -20.39 -19.02
C GLU A 183 -42.37 -19.59 -19.46
N ILE A 184 -42.48 -18.91 -20.60
CA ILE A 184 -41.45 -17.98 -21.06
C ILE A 184 -41.75 -16.61 -20.45
N VAL A 185 -40.73 -16.00 -19.85
CA VAL A 185 -40.79 -14.67 -19.25
C VAL A 185 -39.96 -13.72 -20.10
N ASN A 186 -40.62 -12.72 -20.70
CA ASN A 186 -39.94 -11.61 -21.37
C ASN A 186 -39.78 -10.45 -20.39
N GLY A 187 -38.68 -9.71 -20.51
CA GLY A 187 -38.45 -8.55 -19.66
C GLY A 187 -37.15 -7.82 -19.97
N TYR A 188 -36.59 -7.22 -18.93
CA TYR A 188 -35.46 -6.31 -19.01
C TYR A 188 -34.32 -6.80 -18.12
N ALA A 189 -33.08 -6.76 -18.61
CA ALA A 189 -31.94 -7.25 -17.84
C ALA A 189 -30.84 -6.19 -17.66
N LYS A 190 -30.17 -6.17 -16.50
CA LYS A 190 -28.94 -5.38 -16.27
C LYS A 190 -27.71 -6.09 -16.83
N GLY A 191 -27.80 -6.58 -18.05
CA GLY A 191 -26.74 -7.33 -18.72
C GLY A 191 -25.76 -6.45 -19.48
N TYR A 192 -25.05 -7.06 -20.43
CA TYR A 192 -24.11 -6.39 -21.31
C TYR A 192 -24.72 -5.11 -21.95
N GLY A 193 -24.10 -3.96 -21.69
CA GLY A 193 -24.50 -2.66 -22.24
C GLY A 193 -25.53 -1.87 -21.42
N PHE A 194 -26.00 -2.39 -20.27
CA PHE A 194 -26.95 -1.68 -19.41
C PHE A 194 -26.42 -0.33 -18.90
N GLU A 195 -25.12 -0.23 -18.59
CA GLU A 195 -24.47 0.99 -18.07
C GLU A 195 -24.58 2.22 -18.97
N SER A 196 -24.85 2.02 -20.27
CA SER A 196 -25.02 3.12 -21.23
C SER A 196 -26.44 3.68 -21.28
N ARG A 197 -27.38 3.15 -20.49
CA ARG A 197 -28.79 3.52 -20.52
C ARG A 197 -29.11 4.59 -19.49
N THR A 198 -29.68 5.69 -19.97
CA THR A 198 -30.26 6.76 -19.14
C THR A 198 -31.76 6.57 -18.91
N ASP A 199 -32.42 5.82 -19.80
CA ASP A 199 -33.89 5.71 -19.85
C ASP A 199 -34.35 4.25 -19.93
N ALA A 200 -35.61 4.04 -19.57
CA ALA A 200 -36.26 2.75 -19.70
C ALA A 200 -36.27 2.29 -21.18
N PRO A 201 -35.81 1.07 -21.48
CA PRO A 201 -35.87 0.54 -22.83
C PRO A 201 -37.32 0.42 -23.32
N SER A 202 -37.56 0.79 -24.59
CA SER A 202 -38.91 0.78 -25.18
C SER A 202 -39.46 -0.61 -25.48
N LYS A 203 -38.64 -1.65 -25.39
CA LYS A 203 -38.97 -3.06 -25.65
C LYS A 203 -38.19 -3.95 -24.69
N THR A 204 -38.71 -5.13 -24.39
CA THR A 204 -37.98 -6.18 -23.67
C THR A 204 -36.69 -6.53 -24.41
N ASP A 205 -35.60 -6.74 -23.68
CA ASP A 205 -34.28 -7.05 -24.23
C ASP A 205 -33.75 -8.42 -23.80
N HIS A 206 -34.50 -9.13 -22.96
CA HIS A 206 -34.13 -10.44 -22.46
C HIS A 206 -35.32 -11.36 -22.28
N ALA A 207 -35.06 -12.67 -22.32
CA ALA A 207 -36.06 -13.72 -22.18
C ALA A 207 -35.48 -14.89 -21.37
N TRP A 208 -36.26 -15.41 -20.43
CA TRP A 208 -35.92 -16.52 -19.54
C TRP A 208 -37.18 -17.36 -19.22
N ASN A 209 -37.12 -18.25 -18.21
CA ASN A 209 -38.24 -19.14 -17.90
C ASN A 209 -38.73 -19.01 -16.45
N ALA A 210 -40.00 -19.34 -16.24
CA ALA A 210 -40.58 -19.65 -14.94
C ALA A 210 -41.09 -21.11 -14.96
N ALA A 211 -40.72 -21.92 -13.97
CA ALA A 211 -41.12 -23.32 -13.86
C ALA A 211 -41.94 -23.56 -12.59
N GLU A 212 -42.94 -24.43 -12.68
CA GLU A 212 -43.73 -24.88 -11.53
C GLU A 212 -43.16 -26.18 -10.97
N ILE A 213 -42.77 -26.17 -9.69
CA ILE A 213 -42.28 -27.34 -8.96
C ILE A 213 -43.10 -27.45 -7.68
N ASP A 214 -43.79 -28.59 -7.49
CA ASP A 214 -44.63 -28.86 -6.33
C ASP A 214 -45.63 -27.72 -6.01
N ARG A 215 -46.25 -27.14 -7.05
CA ARG A 215 -47.21 -26.01 -7.00
C ARG A 215 -46.63 -24.64 -6.66
N HIS A 216 -45.31 -24.53 -6.65
CA HIS A 216 -44.58 -23.28 -6.45
C HIS A 216 -43.92 -22.86 -7.76
N TRP A 217 -43.94 -21.57 -8.08
CA TRP A 217 -43.28 -21.03 -9.26
C TRP A 217 -41.86 -20.54 -8.93
N TYR A 218 -40.91 -20.84 -9.82
CA TYR A 218 -39.51 -20.45 -9.69
C TYR A 218 -39.00 -19.89 -11.01
N LEU A 219 -38.16 -18.86 -10.94
CA LEU A 219 -37.51 -18.28 -12.11
C LEU A 219 -36.22 -19.04 -12.43
N MET A 220 -35.79 -19.05 -13.68
CA MET A 220 -34.45 -19.48 -14.06
C MET A 220 -34.03 -18.91 -15.41
N ASP A 221 -32.72 -18.75 -15.61
CA ASP A 221 -32.15 -18.29 -16.87
C ASP A 221 -31.03 -19.22 -17.34
N SER A 222 -31.33 -20.07 -18.32
CA SER A 222 -30.34 -20.97 -18.93
C SER A 222 -29.36 -20.26 -19.85
N THR A 223 -29.64 -19.02 -20.28
CA THR A 223 -28.76 -18.20 -21.10
C THR A 223 -27.58 -17.69 -20.26
N TRP A 224 -27.86 -17.00 -19.16
CA TRP A 224 -26.82 -16.51 -18.24
C TRP A 224 -26.25 -17.63 -17.38
N GLY A 225 -26.99 -18.73 -17.22
CA GLY A 225 -26.48 -19.98 -16.68
C GLY A 225 -25.37 -20.63 -17.54
N ALA A 226 -25.37 -20.41 -18.86
CA ALA A 226 -24.40 -21.02 -19.77
C ALA A 226 -23.04 -20.32 -19.78
N GLY A 227 -22.97 -19.04 -19.42
CA GLY A 227 -21.76 -18.24 -19.51
C GLY A 227 -22.02 -16.75 -19.62
N HIS A 228 -20.99 -16.01 -20.02
CA HIS A 228 -21.01 -14.55 -20.13
C HIS A 228 -20.26 -14.08 -21.38
N LEU A 229 -20.34 -12.78 -21.68
CA LEU A 229 -19.53 -12.14 -22.72
C LEU A 229 -18.29 -11.52 -22.09
N ASP A 230 -17.13 -11.68 -22.72
CA ASP A 230 -15.91 -10.96 -22.33
C ASP A 230 -15.85 -9.55 -22.95
N ASP A 231 -14.81 -8.79 -22.61
CA ASP A 231 -14.58 -7.43 -23.13
C ASP A 231 -14.42 -7.39 -24.67
N ALA A 232 -14.01 -8.51 -25.28
CA ALA A 232 -13.90 -8.67 -26.73
C ALA A 232 -15.26 -9.02 -27.39
N LYS A 233 -16.33 -9.07 -26.59
CA LYS A 233 -17.70 -9.46 -27.01
C LYS A 233 -17.79 -10.92 -27.47
N GLU A 234 -16.89 -11.76 -27.00
CA GLU A 234 -16.91 -13.20 -27.24
C GLU A 234 -17.64 -13.91 -26.12
N PHE A 235 -18.39 -14.96 -26.47
CA PHE A 235 -19.03 -15.82 -25.48
C PHE A 235 -17.98 -16.71 -24.81
N LYS A 236 -17.92 -16.65 -23.47
CA LYS A 236 -17.17 -17.59 -22.63
C LYS A 236 -18.16 -18.49 -21.91
N ARG A 237 -18.11 -19.78 -22.23
CA ARG A 237 -18.89 -20.80 -21.55
C ARG A 237 -18.32 -21.02 -20.15
N GLU A 238 -19.09 -20.63 -19.16
CA GLU A 238 -18.76 -20.80 -17.75
C GLU A 238 -20.07 -20.99 -16.99
N LEU A 239 -20.33 -22.21 -16.51
CA LEU A 239 -21.59 -22.53 -15.88
C LEU A 239 -21.81 -21.68 -14.62
N SER A 240 -22.86 -20.87 -14.62
CA SER A 240 -23.30 -20.12 -13.45
C SER A 240 -24.56 -20.76 -12.86
N SER A 241 -24.35 -21.65 -11.87
CA SER A 241 -25.46 -22.36 -11.21
C SER A 241 -26.40 -21.45 -10.40
N TYR A 242 -26.00 -20.21 -10.12
CA TYR A 242 -26.85 -19.20 -9.50
C TYR A 242 -28.18 -19.02 -10.26
N TYR A 243 -28.14 -18.99 -11.60
CA TYR A 243 -29.33 -18.79 -12.44
C TYR A 243 -30.26 -19.99 -12.53
N PHE A 244 -29.93 -21.12 -11.89
CA PHE A 244 -30.86 -22.21 -11.70
C PHE A 244 -31.70 -21.96 -10.45
N LEU A 245 -32.98 -21.62 -10.60
CA LEU A 245 -33.92 -21.39 -9.50
C LEU A 245 -33.44 -20.38 -8.43
N PRO A 246 -32.90 -19.18 -8.81
CA PRO A 246 -32.54 -18.15 -7.84
C PRO A 246 -33.76 -17.62 -7.08
N ARG A 247 -33.53 -16.97 -5.94
CA ARG A 247 -34.63 -16.33 -5.23
C ARG A 247 -35.13 -15.09 -6.00
N PRO A 248 -36.44 -14.84 -6.10
CA PRO A 248 -36.96 -13.70 -6.86
C PRO A 248 -36.50 -12.34 -6.33
N ASN A 249 -36.32 -12.22 -5.02
CA ASN A 249 -35.82 -11.00 -4.37
C ASN A 249 -34.31 -10.76 -4.61
N GLU A 250 -33.58 -11.73 -5.15
CA GLU A 250 -32.20 -11.58 -5.62
C GLU A 250 -32.20 -11.31 -7.12
N MET A 251 -32.97 -12.09 -7.88
CA MET A 251 -33.05 -12.00 -9.34
C MET A 251 -33.56 -10.64 -9.83
N ILE A 252 -34.45 -9.98 -9.08
CA ILE A 252 -35.01 -8.66 -9.43
C ILE A 252 -33.98 -7.54 -9.54
N TYR A 253 -32.78 -7.69 -8.97
CA TYR A 253 -31.71 -6.68 -9.12
C TYR A 253 -31.15 -6.63 -10.54
N HIS A 254 -31.29 -7.71 -11.30
CA HIS A 254 -30.73 -7.84 -12.64
C HIS A 254 -31.72 -8.38 -13.70
N HIS A 255 -32.93 -8.80 -13.32
CA HIS A 255 -34.05 -9.13 -14.21
C HIS A 255 -35.36 -8.51 -13.76
N LEU A 256 -35.95 -7.64 -14.59
CA LEU A 256 -37.29 -7.11 -14.41
C LEU A 256 -38.24 -7.71 -15.46
N PRO A 257 -39.14 -8.63 -15.09
CA PRO A 257 -40.20 -9.09 -15.97
C PRO A 257 -41.08 -7.96 -16.52
N GLU A 258 -41.47 -8.04 -17.78
CA GLU A 258 -42.47 -7.12 -18.38
C GLU A 258 -43.84 -7.30 -17.73
N ASN A 259 -44.23 -8.55 -17.47
CA ASN A 259 -45.43 -8.87 -16.71
C ASN A 259 -45.09 -8.99 -15.22
N GLU A 260 -45.59 -8.05 -14.42
CA GLU A 260 -45.34 -7.96 -12.97
C GLU A 260 -45.64 -9.25 -12.21
N LYS A 261 -46.56 -10.11 -12.69
CA LYS A 261 -46.87 -11.41 -12.03
C LYS A 261 -45.63 -12.31 -11.92
N TRP A 262 -44.73 -12.23 -12.89
CA TRP A 262 -43.52 -13.04 -12.96
C TRP A 262 -42.37 -12.49 -12.12
N GLN A 263 -42.57 -11.37 -11.42
CA GLN A 263 -41.59 -10.94 -10.42
C GLN A 263 -41.61 -11.89 -9.22
N LEU A 264 -42.72 -12.59 -8.97
CA LEU A 264 -42.91 -13.45 -7.80
C LEU A 264 -42.62 -12.70 -6.48
N LEU A 265 -42.90 -11.40 -6.48
CA LEU A 265 -42.78 -10.50 -5.33
C LEU A 265 -44.15 -10.12 -4.83
N ARG A 266 -44.26 -9.88 -3.52
CA ARG A 266 -45.49 -9.40 -2.88
C ARG A 266 -45.86 -8.00 -3.36
N THR A 267 -44.85 -7.14 -3.54
CA THR A 267 -45.00 -5.80 -4.12
C THR A 267 -44.12 -5.71 -5.36
N PRO A 268 -44.70 -5.59 -6.57
CA PRO A 268 -43.93 -5.47 -7.79
C PRO A 268 -43.06 -4.20 -7.81
N ILE A 269 -41.81 -4.37 -8.24
CA ILE A 269 -40.88 -3.29 -8.57
C ILE A 269 -41.25 -2.72 -9.93
N LYS A 270 -41.37 -1.39 -10.00
CA LYS A 270 -41.62 -0.67 -11.25
C LYS A 270 -40.31 -0.41 -11.99
N MET A 271 -40.39 -0.22 -13.30
CA MET A 271 -39.23 0.13 -14.14
C MET A 271 -38.43 1.34 -13.59
N THR A 272 -39.11 2.38 -13.12
CA THR A 272 -38.43 3.56 -12.55
C THR A 272 -37.62 3.22 -11.30
N GLN A 273 -38.10 2.32 -10.45
CA GLN A 273 -37.37 1.84 -9.27
C GLN A 273 -36.22 0.92 -9.69
N TYR A 274 -36.46 0.00 -10.63
CA TYR A 274 -35.44 -0.91 -11.15
C TYR A 274 -34.22 -0.19 -11.73
N LEU A 275 -34.43 0.90 -12.47
CA LEU A 275 -33.35 1.76 -12.98
C LEU A 275 -32.54 2.44 -11.87
N GLN A 276 -33.15 2.70 -10.71
CA GLN A 276 -32.48 3.27 -9.55
C GLN A 276 -31.80 2.22 -8.67
N MET A 277 -32.16 0.94 -8.78
CA MET A 277 -31.55 -0.12 -7.97
C MET A 277 -30.10 -0.40 -8.39
N PRO A 278 -29.21 -0.79 -7.46
CA PRO A 278 -27.82 -1.13 -7.79
C PRO A 278 -27.76 -2.34 -8.71
N HIS A 279 -26.65 -2.46 -9.43
CA HIS A 279 -26.35 -3.67 -10.18
C HIS A 279 -25.64 -4.66 -9.24
N LEU A 280 -26.39 -5.60 -8.67
CA LEU A 280 -25.85 -6.68 -7.84
C LEU A 280 -25.64 -7.92 -8.69
N ARG A 281 -24.40 -8.43 -8.73
CA ARG A 281 -24.02 -9.65 -9.48
C ARG A 281 -24.28 -10.91 -8.64
N PRO A 282 -24.42 -12.10 -9.27
CA PRO A 282 -24.60 -13.38 -8.57
C PRO A 282 -23.68 -13.59 -7.36
N LEU A 283 -22.39 -13.27 -7.50
CA LEU A 283 -21.39 -13.48 -6.46
C LEU A 283 -21.68 -12.67 -5.17
N TYR A 284 -22.37 -11.53 -5.26
CA TYR A 284 -22.82 -10.77 -4.10
C TYR A 284 -23.71 -11.65 -3.19
N PHE A 285 -24.64 -12.39 -3.80
CA PHE A 285 -25.58 -13.25 -3.10
C PHE A 285 -24.91 -14.54 -2.62
N ASP A 286 -24.08 -15.16 -3.45
CA ASP A 286 -23.34 -16.40 -3.12
C ASP A 286 -22.36 -16.19 -1.94
N LEU A 287 -21.80 -14.99 -1.79
CA LEU A 287 -20.92 -14.63 -0.68
C LEU A 287 -21.67 -14.00 0.51
N HIS A 288 -23.01 -13.94 0.46
CA HIS A 288 -23.84 -13.37 1.51
C HIS A 288 -23.43 -11.95 1.92
N ILE A 289 -23.06 -11.14 0.94
CA ILE A 289 -22.71 -9.73 1.17
C ILE A 289 -24.00 -8.94 1.39
N GLU A 290 -23.98 -8.00 2.34
CA GLU A 290 -25.08 -7.08 2.60
C GLU A 290 -24.60 -5.64 2.37
N LEU A 291 -25.19 -4.98 1.37
CA LEU A 291 -25.06 -3.55 1.16
C LEU A 291 -25.89 -2.80 2.22
N VAL A 292 -25.20 -2.23 3.20
CA VAL A 292 -25.83 -1.51 4.31
C VAL A 292 -26.21 -0.09 3.91
N SER A 293 -25.36 0.58 3.10
CA SER A 293 -25.63 1.92 2.56
C SER A 293 -24.77 2.19 1.30
N PRO A 294 -25.30 2.84 0.26
CA PRO A 294 -26.70 3.23 0.10
C PRO A 294 -27.58 2.00 -0.19
N ARG A 295 -28.74 1.87 0.45
CA ARG A 295 -29.62 0.70 0.23
C ARG A 295 -30.42 0.88 -1.04
N ASN A 296 -30.50 -0.15 -1.88
CA ASN A 296 -31.35 -0.19 -3.07
C ASN A 296 -31.17 0.99 -4.04
N GLN A 297 -30.02 1.67 -4.01
CA GLN A 297 -29.68 2.76 -4.92
C GLN A 297 -28.41 2.44 -5.70
N ALA A 298 -28.40 2.73 -7.00
CA ALA A 298 -27.24 2.67 -7.89
C ALA A 298 -26.37 3.92 -7.79
N TYR A 299 -26.90 4.99 -7.20
CA TYR A 299 -26.21 6.27 -7.04
C TYR A 299 -25.77 6.43 -5.59
N VAL A 300 -24.60 7.04 -5.41
CA VAL A 300 -24.11 7.47 -4.10
C VAL A 300 -23.77 8.94 -4.19
N ASP A 301 -24.13 9.70 -3.15
CA ASP A 301 -23.78 11.11 -3.02
C ASP A 301 -22.57 11.30 -2.10
N LEU A 302 -21.92 12.46 -2.21
CA LEU A 302 -20.98 12.90 -1.17
C LEU A 302 -21.74 13.06 0.14
N LEU A 303 -21.13 12.61 1.25
CA LEU A 303 -21.72 12.84 2.57
C LEU A 303 -21.81 14.36 2.84
N PRO A 304 -22.85 14.83 3.54
CA PRO A 304 -22.97 16.23 3.93
C PRO A 304 -21.71 16.74 4.62
N ASP A 305 -21.21 17.89 4.18
CA ASP A 305 -19.98 18.54 4.67
C ASP A 305 -18.70 17.70 4.58
N LYS A 306 -18.71 16.58 3.85
CA LYS A 306 -17.52 15.76 3.57
C LYS A 306 -17.10 15.90 2.11
N ALA A 307 -15.82 15.62 1.88
CA ALA A 307 -15.25 15.58 0.54
C ALA A 307 -15.21 14.16 -0.06
N TYR A 308 -15.98 13.23 0.50
CA TYR A 308 -16.03 11.84 0.06
C TYR A 308 -17.45 11.26 0.19
N ALA A 309 -17.74 10.28 -0.65
CA ALA A 309 -18.90 9.39 -0.54
C ALA A 309 -18.55 8.18 0.32
N LEU A 310 -19.54 7.58 0.97
CA LEU A 310 -19.38 6.41 1.84
C LEU A 310 -20.32 5.29 1.42
N VAL A 311 -19.74 4.12 1.15
CA VAL A 311 -20.47 2.87 0.98
C VAL A 311 -20.16 1.96 2.17
N LEU A 312 -21.21 1.46 2.82
CA LEU A 312 -21.12 0.56 3.97
C LEU A 312 -21.53 -0.84 3.54
N VAL A 313 -20.67 -1.82 3.81
CA VAL A 313 -20.88 -3.21 3.38
C VAL A 313 -20.61 -4.15 4.55
N ARG A 314 -21.53 -5.08 4.81
CA ARG A 314 -21.32 -6.17 5.75
C ARG A 314 -20.99 -7.44 4.98
N THR A 315 -20.02 -8.21 5.47
CA THR A 315 -19.64 -9.47 4.88
C THR A 315 -19.44 -10.54 5.95
N PRO A 316 -19.53 -11.83 5.60
CA PRO A 316 -18.98 -12.90 6.42
C PRO A 316 -17.47 -12.72 6.68
N SER A 317 -16.97 -13.32 7.76
CA SER A 317 -15.57 -13.19 8.20
C SER A 317 -14.55 -13.79 7.23
N ASP A 318 -14.99 -14.63 6.30
CA ASP A 318 -14.17 -15.27 5.27
C ASP A 318 -14.26 -14.57 3.90
N VAL A 319 -14.74 -13.32 3.85
CA VAL A 319 -14.86 -12.53 2.62
C VAL A 319 -14.08 -11.22 2.74
N ASP A 320 -13.09 -11.04 1.86
CA ASP A 320 -12.34 -9.79 1.71
C ASP A 320 -12.97 -8.91 0.62
N LEU A 321 -12.99 -7.59 0.83
CA LEU A 321 -13.40 -6.61 -0.17
C LEU A 321 -12.25 -5.69 -0.63
N ILE A 322 -12.28 -5.31 -1.90
CA ILE A 322 -11.55 -4.17 -2.46
C ILE A 322 -12.51 -3.35 -3.33
N ALA A 323 -12.11 -2.13 -3.69
CA ALA A 323 -12.89 -1.29 -4.59
C ALA A 323 -11.98 -0.60 -5.61
N ASN A 324 -12.54 -0.32 -6.78
CA ASN A 324 -11.96 0.59 -7.76
C ASN A 324 -12.82 1.84 -7.84
N PHE A 325 -12.18 2.97 -8.11
CA PHE A 325 -12.85 4.24 -8.32
C PHE A 325 -12.32 4.88 -9.59
N ARG A 326 -13.19 5.03 -10.59
CA ARG A 326 -12.79 5.39 -11.95
C ARG A 326 -13.55 6.60 -12.47
N LEU A 327 -12.87 7.42 -13.28
CA LEU A 327 -13.48 8.45 -14.12
C LEU A 327 -13.12 8.16 -15.58
N GLN A 328 -14.11 8.06 -16.45
CA GLN A 328 -13.90 7.78 -17.89
C GLN A 328 -13.01 6.53 -18.11
N GLY A 329 -13.20 5.50 -17.28
CA GLY A 329 -12.42 4.26 -17.33
C GLY A 329 -11.03 4.32 -16.69
N GLN A 330 -10.53 5.49 -16.27
CA GLN A 330 -9.24 5.64 -15.61
C GLN A 330 -9.38 5.58 -14.09
N GLU A 331 -8.55 4.76 -13.45
CA GLU A 331 -8.49 4.67 -11.99
C GLU A 331 -7.98 5.96 -11.36
N ILE A 332 -8.64 6.39 -10.29
CA ILE A 332 -8.29 7.59 -9.54
C ILE A 332 -7.34 7.21 -8.42
N ASP A 333 -6.08 7.59 -8.58
CA ASP A 333 -5.06 7.41 -7.56
C ASP A 333 -5.38 8.21 -6.28
N GLY A 334 -5.28 7.55 -5.13
CA GLY A 334 -5.70 8.09 -3.83
C GLY A 334 -7.19 8.45 -3.75
N GLY A 335 -8.01 8.04 -4.73
CA GLY A 335 -9.42 8.40 -4.80
C GLY A 335 -10.33 7.53 -3.95
N HIS A 336 -9.84 6.44 -3.38
CA HIS A 336 -10.65 5.56 -2.55
C HIS A 336 -9.86 4.98 -1.37
N HIS A 337 -10.60 4.51 -0.37
CA HIS A 337 -10.04 3.88 0.81
C HIS A 337 -11.05 2.89 1.40
N VAL A 338 -10.67 1.62 1.51
CA VAL A 338 -11.52 0.54 2.01
C VAL A 338 -10.97 0.07 3.35
N ILE A 339 -11.75 0.27 4.42
CA ILE A 339 -11.39 -0.09 5.79
C ILE A 339 -12.36 -1.16 6.28
N PHE A 340 -11.86 -2.22 6.90
CA PHE A 340 -12.70 -3.10 7.71
C PHE A 340 -12.70 -2.63 9.17
N ASP A 341 -13.88 -2.33 9.71
CA ASP A 341 -14.09 -2.03 11.11
C ASP A 341 -14.42 -3.32 11.86
N ASP A 342 -13.42 -3.86 12.57
CA ASP A 342 -13.55 -5.10 13.35
C ASP A 342 -14.60 -4.99 14.47
N GLN A 343 -14.86 -3.80 15.03
CA GLN A 343 -15.83 -3.65 16.11
C GLN A 343 -17.26 -3.71 15.58
N LYS A 344 -17.49 -3.08 14.43
CA LYS A 344 -18.82 -3.02 13.80
C LYS A 344 -19.07 -4.18 12.84
N GLN A 345 -18.04 -4.94 12.49
CA GLN A 345 -18.06 -5.98 11.45
C GLN A 345 -18.56 -5.41 10.11
N LEU A 346 -18.01 -4.27 9.72
CA LEU A 346 -18.44 -3.49 8.55
C LEU A 346 -17.25 -2.96 7.76
N TYR A 347 -17.33 -3.03 6.44
CA TYR A 347 -16.45 -2.30 5.55
C TYR A 347 -16.94 -0.86 5.35
N ASN A 348 -16.05 0.10 5.62
CA ASN A 348 -16.18 1.51 5.30
C ASN A 348 -15.42 1.79 3.99
N CYS A 349 -16.15 1.87 2.87
CA CYS A 349 -15.59 2.18 1.56
C CYS A 349 -15.78 3.67 1.26
N CYS A 350 -14.71 4.45 1.39
CA CYS A 350 -14.72 5.89 1.16
C CYS A 350 -14.21 6.23 -0.24
N PHE A 351 -14.88 7.16 -0.93
CA PHE A 351 -14.54 7.58 -2.29
C PHE A 351 -14.44 9.10 -2.39
N ALA A 352 -13.24 9.63 -2.62
CA ALA A 352 -12.95 11.05 -2.69
C ALA A 352 -12.66 11.49 -4.14
N PRO A 353 -13.61 12.15 -4.83
CA PRO A 353 -13.41 12.62 -6.19
C PRO A 353 -12.41 13.80 -6.23
N PRO A 354 -11.47 13.84 -7.20
CA PRO A 354 -10.53 14.95 -7.34
C PRO A 354 -11.10 16.16 -8.09
N HIS A 355 -12.18 16.00 -8.86
CA HIS A 355 -12.84 17.07 -9.60
C HIS A 355 -14.32 16.69 -9.88
N THR A 356 -15.07 17.58 -10.54
CA THR A 356 -16.44 17.28 -10.97
C THR A 356 -16.45 16.23 -12.07
N GLY A 357 -17.44 15.34 -12.06
CA GLY A 357 -17.57 14.29 -13.07
C GLY A 357 -18.47 13.16 -12.60
N ASN A 358 -18.75 12.24 -13.53
CA ASN A 358 -19.49 11.02 -13.26
C ASN A 358 -18.49 9.87 -13.06
N TYR A 359 -18.40 9.39 -11.82
CA TYR A 359 -17.46 8.35 -11.41
C TYR A 359 -18.16 7.00 -11.28
N ASN A 360 -17.45 5.96 -11.70
CA ASN A 360 -17.86 4.56 -11.48
C ASN A 360 -17.09 4.00 -10.28
N ILE A 361 -17.83 3.41 -9.34
CA ILE A 361 -17.32 2.67 -8.20
C ILE A 361 -17.63 1.20 -8.46
N THR A 362 -16.62 0.35 -8.51
CA THR A 362 -16.81 -1.10 -8.60
C THR A 362 -16.25 -1.74 -7.34
N VAL A 363 -17.07 -2.52 -6.64
CA VAL A 363 -16.62 -3.30 -5.49
C VAL A 363 -16.39 -4.75 -5.92
N TYR A 364 -15.28 -5.30 -5.45
CA TYR A 364 -14.88 -6.67 -5.71
C TYR A 364 -14.78 -7.42 -4.40
N ALA A 365 -15.08 -8.71 -4.44
CA ALA A 365 -14.99 -9.60 -3.29
C ALA A 365 -14.19 -10.85 -3.62
N ARG A 366 -13.68 -11.49 -2.56
CA ARG A 366 -13.00 -12.78 -2.64
C ARG A 366 -13.20 -13.55 -1.35
N LYS A 367 -13.40 -14.87 -1.48
CA LYS A 367 -13.45 -15.78 -0.35
C LYS A 367 -12.05 -16.19 0.11
N THR A 368 -11.67 -15.83 1.34
CA THR A 368 -10.30 -15.97 1.88
C THR A 368 -9.90 -17.43 2.14
N THR A 369 -10.86 -18.33 2.32
CA THR A 369 -10.61 -19.77 2.53
C THR A 369 -10.29 -20.53 1.26
N THR A 370 -10.47 -19.92 0.09
CA THR A 370 -10.19 -20.55 -1.20
C THR A 370 -8.77 -20.23 -1.64
N ASN A 371 -8.15 -21.12 -2.41
CA ASN A 371 -6.87 -20.83 -3.08
C ASN A 371 -7.03 -19.82 -4.23
N ASP A 372 -8.23 -19.26 -4.43
CA ASP A 372 -8.43 -18.22 -5.44
C ASP A 372 -7.72 -16.95 -4.99
N ILE A 373 -6.81 -16.46 -5.83
CA ILE A 373 -6.05 -15.24 -5.57
C ILE A 373 -6.80 -14.03 -6.13
N LYS A 374 -7.76 -14.23 -7.03
CA LYS A 374 -8.45 -13.16 -7.76
C LYS A 374 -9.63 -12.63 -6.98
N TYR A 375 -9.85 -11.32 -7.13
CA TYR A 375 -11.06 -10.64 -6.71
C TYR A 375 -12.02 -10.56 -7.90
N HIS A 376 -13.31 -10.72 -7.64
CA HIS A 376 -14.36 -10.72 -8.65
C HIS A 376 -15.39 -9.64 -8.32
N GLU A 377 -15.97 -9.03 -9.36
CA GLU A 377 -16.93 -7.94 -9.21
C GLU A 377 -18.21 -8.43 -8.52
N VAL A 378 -18.71 -7.66 -7.56
CA VAL A 378 -19.95 -7.97 -6.84
C VAL A 378 -21.03 -6.92 -7.06
N PHE A 379 -20.68 -5.63 -7.14
CA PHE A 379 -21.63 -4.56 -7.46
C PHE A 379 -20.95 -3.26 -7.87
N ASP A 380 -21.72 -2.39 -8.52
CA ASP A 380 -21.30 -1.06 -8.95
C ASP A 380 -22.21 0.06 -8.42
N PHE A 381 -21.61 1.23 -8.23
CA PHE A 381 -22.32 2.49 -8.03
C PHE A 381 -21.82 3.58 -8.98
N THR A 382 -22.66 4.59 -9.13
CA THR A 382 -22.36 5.84 -9.80
C THR A 382 -22.29 6.97 -8.77
N LEU A 383 -21.22 7.75 -8.80
CA LEU A 383 -21.09 8.99 -8.03
C LEU A 383 -21.02 10.17 -9.00
N ASP A 384 -22.10 10.95 -9.10
CA ASP A 384 -22.19 12.12 -9.98
C ASP A 384 -21.87 13.42 -9.21
N VAL A 385 -20.67 13.94 -9.42
CA VAL A 385 -20.14 15.10 -8.70
C VAL A 385 -20.36 16.36 -9.53
N LYS A 386 -21.47 17.05 -9.27
CA LYS A 386 -21.82 18.31 -9.96
C LYS A 386 -21.07 19.52 -9.43
N ARG A 387 -20.66 19.49 -8.16
CA ARG A 387 -19.92 20.57 -7.51
C ARG A 387 -18.90 19.99 -6.54
N MET A 388 -17.69 20.56 -6.56
CA MET A 388 -16.62 20.13 -5.67
C MET A 388 -16.77 20.66 -4.24
N PRO A 389 -16.40 19.86 -3.23
CA PRO A 389 -16.22 20.34 -1.86
C PRO A 389 -15.10 21.39 -1.79
N LEU A 390 -15.17 22.31 -0.82
CA LEU A 390 -14.19 23.39 -0.66
C LEU A 390 -12.77 22.87 -0.41
N ASN A 391 -12.64 21.75 0.31
CA ASN A 391 -11.38 21.12 0.67
C ASN A 391 -11.40 19.67 0.17
N PRO A 392 -11.04 19.41 -1.10
CA PRO A 392 -10.94 18.05 -1.60
C PRO A 392 -9.85 17.29 -0.83
N ILE A 393 -10.09 16.00 -0.63
CA ILE A 393 -9.17 15.12 0.08
C ILE A 393 -8.72 14.00 -0.86
N SER A 394 -7.69 13.27 -0.44
CA SER A 394 -7.35 11.98 -1.01
C SER A 394 -6.72 11.09 0.05
N PHE A 395 -6.68 9.79 -0.22
CA PHE A 395 -6.28 8.78 0.75
C PHE A 395 -4.95 8.15 0.37
N PRO A 396 -4.01 8.00 1.32
CA PRO A 396 -2.81 7.23 1.05
C PRO A 396 -3.17 5.79 0.70
N LYS A 397 -2.30 5.15 -0.08
CA LYS A 397 -2.45 3.73 -0.38
C LYS A 397 -2.20 2.94 0.90
N THR A 398 -3.14 2.10 1.30
CA THR A 398 -3.02 1.22 2.45
C THR A 398 -3.14 -0.24 2.06
N TRP A 399 -2.55 -1.10 2.88
CA TRP A 399 -2.68 -2.56 2.82
C TRP A 399 -3.36 -3.04 4.10
N LYS A 400 -3.91 -4.27 4.08
CA LYS A 400 -4.56 -4.90 5.25
C LYS A 400 -3.71 -4.80 6.53
N LYS A 401 -2.38 -4.92 6.40
CA LYS A 401 -1.42 -4.82 7.51
C LYS A 401 -1.49 -3.48 8.27
N PHE A 402 -1.88 -2.39 7.60
CA PHE A 402 -2.10 -1.09 8.25
C PHE A 402 -3.18 -1.20 9.34
N PHE A 403 -4.30 -1.84 9.01
CA PHE A 403 -5.43 -2.02 9.92
C PHE A 403 -5.17 -3.12 10.96
N ASP A 404 -4.64 -4.27 10.52
CA ASP A 404 -4.34 -5.43 11.40
C ASP A 404 -3.38 -5.09 12.55
N LEU A 405 -2.52 -4.10 12.34
CA LEU A 405 -1.56 -3.63 13.34
C LEU A 405 -1.95 -2.30 13.99
N GLY A 406 -3.14 -1.76 13.68
CA GLY A 406 -3.67 -0.54 14.28
C GLY A 406 -2.81 0.70 14.02
N LEU A 407 -2.24 0.84 12.82
CA LEU A 407 -1.49 2.03 12.44
C LEU A 407 -2.45 3.21 12.24
N GLU A 408 -2.01 4.41 12.61
CA GLU A 408 -2.74 5.64 12.37
C GLU A 408 -1.79 6.69 11.79
N VAL A 409 -2.17 7.30 10.66
CA VAL A 409 -1.43 8.44 10.10
C VAL A 409 -1.87 9.71 10.81
N ILE A 410 -0.94 10.30 11.57
CA ILE A 410 -1.14 11.57 12.27
C ILE A 410 -0.91 12.76 11.31
N SER A 411 0.06 12.66 10.41
CA SER A 411 0.36 13.68 9.41
C SER A 411 1.15 13.08 8.23
N PRO A 412 0.94 13.52 6.98
CA PRO A 412 -0.12 14.44 6.56
C PRO A 412 -1.49 13.77 6.59
N GLN A 413 -2.53 14.54 6.91
CA GLN A 413 -3.92 14.08 6.82
C GLN A 413 -4.50 14.45 5.45
N ASN A 414 -5.53 13.70 5.02
CA ASN A 414 -6.37 14.04 3.87
C ASN A 414 -5.65 14.18 2.53
N THR A 415 -4.47 13.58 2.38
CA THR A 415 -3.77 13.54 1.10
C THR A 415 -3.01 12.25 0.88
N HIS A 416 -3.00 11.76 -0.35
CA HIS A 416 -2.07 10.74 -0.83
C HIS A 416 -0.80 11.34 -1.42
N LEU A 417 -0.85 12.61 -1.83
CA LEU A 417 0.20 13.33 -2.56
C LEU A 417 0.78 14.46 -1.71
N ILE A 418 2.07 14.35 -1.42
CA ILE A 418 2.85 15.36 -0.71
C ILE A 418 3.62 16.19 -1.73
N LYS A 419 3.36 17.49 -1.77
CA LYS A 419 4.09 18.41 -2.66
C LYS A 419 5.26 19.04 -1.90
N LEU A 420 6.48 18.76 -2.34
CA LEU A 420 7.72 19.38 -1.85
C LEU A 420 8.17 20.46 -2.83
N ASN A 421 8.12 21.71 -2.37
CA ASN A 421 8.48 22.91 -3.15
C ASN A 421 9.34 23.86 -2.30
N ASN A 422 9.76 24.99 -2.89
CA ASN A 422 10.39 26.12 -2.22
C ASN A 422 11.70 25.78 -1.47
N GLY A 423 12.51 24.87 -2.03
CA GLY A 423 13.77 24.46 -1.40
C GLY A 423 13.61 23.54 -0.19
N THR A 424 12.41 22.99 0.05
CA THR A 424 12.20 22.00 1.11
C THR A 424 12.76 20.64 0.66
N GLY A 425 13.88 20.22 1.22
CA GLY A 425 14.57 18.98 0.82
C GLY A 425 14.01 17.67 1.38
N HIS A 426 12.97 17.71 2.22
CA HIS A 426 12.34 16.49 2.76
C HIS A 426 10.91 16.71 3.22
N THR A 427 10.18 15.61 3.35
CA THR A 427 8.89 15.55 4.06
C THR A 427 8.99 14.65 5.29
N GLN A 428 8.00 14.76 6.17
CA GLN A 428 7.85 13.93 7.34
C GLN A 428 6.41 13.40 7.43
N ILE A 429 6.31 12.09 7.57
CA ILE A 429 5.08 11.36 7.84
C ILE A 429 5.13 10.89 9.29
N LEU A 430 4.09 11.20 10.06
CA LEU A 430 3.95 10.84 11.46
C LEU A 430 2.96 9.70 11.59
N ILE A 431 3.38 8.59 12.19
CA ILE A 431 2.54 7.40 12.37
C ILE A 431 2.49 7.02 13.84
N LYS A 432 1.28 6.81 14.35
CA LYS A 432 1.05 6.23 15.67
C LYS A 432 0.81 4.73 15.49
N THR A 433 1.37 3.93 16.40
CA THR A 433 1.22 2.47 16.40
C THR A 433 1.07 1.96 17.83
N PRO A 434 0.51 0.77 18.03
CA PRO A 434 0.70 0.01 19.27
C PRO A 434 2.19 -0.19 19.59
N GLU A 435 2.53 -0.35 20.87
CA GLU A 435 3.93 -0.46 21.33
C GLU A 435 4.68 -1.69 20.79
N ASN A 436 3.95 -2.74 20.43
CA ASN A 436 4.52 -3.99 19.90
C ASN A 436 4.77 -3.96 18.38
N VAL A 437 4.60 -2.82 17.71
CA VAL A 437 4.78 -2.66 16.26
C VAL A 437 6.09 -1.93 15.95
N GLU A 438 6.77 -2.37 14.88
CA GLU A 438 7.95 -1.71 14.31
C GLU A 438 7.69 -1.27 12.87
N LEU A 439 8.25 -0.11 12.51
CA LEU A 439 8.16 0.44 11.16
C LEU A 439 9.52 0.50 10.47
N LEU A 440 9.49 0.32 9.15
CA LEU A 440 10.61 0.54 8.24
C LEU A 440 10.13 1.42 7.08
N GLY A 441 10.95 2.38 6.65
CA GLY A 441 10.67 3.22 5.48
C GLY A 441 11.54 2.82 4.29
N ARG A 442 11.04 3.10 3.09
CA ARG A 442 11.79 3.14 1.84
C ARG A 442 11.28 4.31 0.99
N LEU A 443 12.16 4.91 0.22
CA LEU A 443 11.80 5.89 -0.81
C LEU A 443 12.18 5.31 -2.17
N VAL A 444 11.24 5.29 -3.11
CA VAL A 444 11.50 4.84 -4.48
C VAL A 444 11.16 5.93 -5.48
N ASN A 445 11.89 5.99 -6.60
CA ASN A 445 11.57 6.88 -7.72
C ASN A 445 10.48 6.27 -8.64
N GLU A 446 10.11 7.00 -9.70
CA GLU A 446 9.16 6.52 -10.73
C GLU A 446 9.52 5.16 -11.33
N GLN A 447 10.81 4.84 -11.45
CA GLN A 447 11.32 3.56 -11.95
C GLN A 447 11.35 2.46 -10.87
N LYS A 448 10.75 2.70 -9.70
CA LYS A 448 10.73 1.80 -8.53
C LYS A 448 12.13 1.47 -7.99
N GLN A 449 13.12 2.30 -8.28
CA GLN A 449 14.47 2.17 -7.75
C GLN A 449 14.57 2.89 -6.41
N GLU A 450 15.21 2.26 -5.43
CA GLU A 450 15.40 2.83 -4.11
C GLU A 450 16.35 4.04 -4.14
N VAL A 451 15.92 5.13 -3.51
CA VAL A 451 16.74 6.33 -3.30
C VAL A 451 17.62 6.10 -2.08
N ARG A 452 18.92 5.85 -2.31
CA ARG A 452 19.88 5.59 -1.22
C ARG A 452 20.00 6.80 -0.29
N GLY A 453 19.83 6.57 1.02
CA GLY A 453 19.81 7.64 2.02
C GLY A 453 18.58 8.54 1.93
N GLY A 454 17.57 8.20 1.11
CA GLY A 454 16.36 9.00 0.92
C GLY A 454 15.34 8.87 2.04
N TYR A 455 15.64 8.18 3.14
CA TYR A 455 14.71 8.00 4.26
C TYR A 455 15.40 7.85 5.61
N GLN A 456 14.66 8.22 6.66
CA GLN A 456 15.03 8.01 8.05
C GLN A 456 13.75 7.73 8.85
N VAL A 457 13.63 6.52 9.41
CA VAL A 457 12.46 6.09 10.20
C VAL A 457 12.90 5.71 11.60
N TYR A 458 12.28 6.32 12.61
CA TYR A 458 12.57 6.05 14.00
C TYR A 458 11.37 6.34 14.89
N TYR A 459 11.36 5.71 16.06
CA TYR A 459 10.31 5.92 17.06
C TYR A 459 10.74 7.00 18.07
N ASP A 460 9.97 8.08 18.17
CA ASP A 460 10.18 9.14 19.16
C ASP A 460 9.42 8.78 20.45
N ARG A 461 10.15 8.18 21.41
CA ARG A 461 9.58 7.75 22.71
C ARG A 461 8.96 8.89 23.51
N ARG A 462 9.40 10.14 23.33
CA ARG A 462 8.85 11.29 24.07
C ARG A 462 7.48 11.70 23.55
N LYS A 463 7.27 11.54 22.25
CA LYS A 463 6.00 11.87 21.58
C LYS A 463 5.09 10.66 21.39
N ASN A 464 5.57 9.45 21.65
CA ASN A 464 4.88 8.19 21.38
C ASN A 464 4.43 8.07 19.90
N ILE A 465 5.29 8.50 18.97
CA ILE A 465 4.98 8.57 17.53
C ILE A 465 6.21 8.17 16.71
N TRP A 466 6.00 7.44 15.62
CA TRP A 466 7.01 7.19 14.60
C TRP A 466 7.21 8.40 13.69
N GLN A 467 8.48 8.75 13.52
CA GLN A 467 8.95 9.84 12.69
C GLN A 467 9.51 9.24 11.39
N CYS A 468 8.74 9.30 10.30
CA CYS A 468 9.14 8.77 9.00
C CYS A 468 9.52 9.91 8.05
N LYS A 469 10.82 10.21 7.93
CA LYS A 469 11.33 11.27 7.06
C LYS A 469 11.73 10.71 5.70
N PHE A 470 11.43 11.46 4.65
CA PHE A 470 11.74 11.08 3.27
C PHE A 470 12.33 12.27 2.51
N ALA A 471 13.48 12.08 1.88
CA ALA A 471 14.24 13.09 1.16
C ALA A 471 14.49 12.64 -0.28
N PRO A 472 13.74 13.19 -1.25
CA PRO A 472 14.05 13.04 -2.66
C PRO A 472 15.45 13.55 -3.01
N ASP A 473 16.14 12.85 -3.91
CA ASP A 473 17.49 13.19 -4.36
C ASP A 473 17.52 14.13 -5.58
N ARG A 474 16.36 14.36 -6.21
CA ARG A 474 16.16 15.23 -7.37
C ARG A 474 14.69 15.62 -7.53
N ASP A 475 14.42 16.53 -8.46
CA ASP A 475 13.07 16.86 -8.90
C ASP A 475 12.43 15.65 -9.62
N GLY A 476 11.13 15.42 -9.40
CA GLY A 476 10.37 14.30 -9.98
C GLY A 476 9.32 13.71 -9.04
N LEU A 477 8.70 12.60 -9.45
CA LEU A 477 7.79 11.84 -8.59
C LEU A 477 8.51 10.72 -7.84
N PHE A 478 8.09 10.51 -6.60
CA PHE A 478 8.59 9.45 -5.73
C PHE A 478 7.43 8.81 -4.97
N GLU A 479 7.67 7.63 -4.41
CA GLU A 479 6.73 6.93 -3.55
C GLU A 479 7.42 6.53 -2.25
N THR A 480 6.82 6.89 -1.11
CA THR A 480 7.24 6.44 0.20
C THR A 480 6.58 5.11 0.48
N LEU A 481 7.33 4.09 0.86
CA LEU A 481 6.80 2.82 1.35
C LEU A 481 7.09 2.73 2.83
N ILE A 482 6.04 2.73 3.66
CA ILE A 482 6.15 2.47 5.09
C ILE A 482 5.63 1.06 5.32
N MET A 483 6.54 0.21 5.79
CA MET A 483 6.30 -1.19 6.06
C MET A 483 6.24 -1.42 7.58
N ALA A 484 5.49 -2.42 8.00
CA ALA A 484 5.25 -2.72 9.40
C ALA A 484 5.37 -4.23 9.69
N LYS A 485 5.71 -4.54 10.96
CA LYS A 485 5.62 -5.88 11.54
C LYS A 485 5.43 -5.80 13.06
N LYS A 486 5.05 -6.90 13.72
CA LYS A 486 5.15 -6.98 15.19
C LYS A 486 6.59 -7.28 15.59
N LYS A 487 7.01 -6.77 16.76
CA LYS A 487 8.33 -7.02 17.37
C LYS A 487 8.61 -8.51 17.61
N SER A 488 7.55 -9.26 17.95
CA SER A 488 7.61 -10.71 18.17
C SER A 488 7.79 -11.51 16.90
N ASP A 489 7.42 -10.94 15.74
CA ASP A 489 7.30 -11.73 14.52
C ASP A 489 8.68 -11.87 13.86
N PRO A 490 9.11 -13.11 13.56
CA PRO A 490 10.35 -13.37 12.84
C PRO A 490 10.25 -13.00 11.36
N GLU A 491 9.03 -12.74 10.87
CA GLU A 491 8.75 -12.39 9.47
C GLU A 491 9.39 -11.07 9.04
N SER A 492 9.51 -10.90 7.72
CA SER A 492 9.98 -9.68 7.10
C SER A 492 8.93 -8.56 7.20
N TYR A 493 9.41 -7.32 7.13
CA TYR A 493 8.56 -6.15 7.02
C TYR A 493 7.69 -6.24 5.76
N THR A 494 6.41 -5.91 5.88
CA THR A 494 5.44 -5.87 4.77
C THR A 494 4.85 -4.48 4.63
N SER A 495 4.52 -4.06 3.41
CA SER A 495 3.95 -2.74 3.16
C SER A 495 2.67 -2.52 3.95
N ALA A 496 2.54 -1.36 4.59
CA ALA A 496 1.37 -0.98 5.35
C ALA A 496 0.73 0.29 4.79
N VAL A 497 1.52 1.34 4.51
CA VAL A 497 1.02 2.59 3.93
C VAL A 497 2.02 3.24 2.99
N ALA A 498 1.52 3.90 1.95
CA ALA A 498 2.33 4.63 0.99
C ALA A 498 1.73 5.97 0.58
N PHE A 499 2.61 6.92 0.30
CA PHE A 499 2.30 8.27 -0.18
C PHE A 499 3.14 8.56 -1.41
N LYS A 500 2.60 9.35 -2.33
CA LYS A 500 3.37 9.93 -3.43
C LYS A 500 3.99 11.25 -2.97
N ILE A 501 5.18 11.53 -3.48
CA ILE A 501 5.85 12.82 -3.32
C ILE A 501 6.05 13.40 -4.71
N GLU A 502 5.58 14.62 -4.92
CA GLU A 502 5.96 15.45 -6.06
C GLU A 502 7.01 16.45 -5.58
N ALA A 503 8.26 16.27 -6.03
CA ALA A 503 9.41 17.07 -5.63
C ALA A 503 9.79 18.06 -6.74
N ARG A 504 9.88 19.35 -6.38
CA ARG A 504 10.37 20.41 -7.26
C ARG A 504 11.31 21.35 -6.50
N GLN A 505 12.33 21.85 -7.18
CA GLN A 505 13.35 22.74 -6.60
C GLN A 505 14.07 22.12 -5.40
N ILE A 506 14.47 20.84 -5.51
CA ILE A 506 15.24 20.16 -4.47
C ILE A 506 16.61 20.85 -4.27
N PRO A 507 17.04 21.11 -3.02
CA PRO A 507 18.33 21.72 -2.74
C PRO A 507 19.50 20.96 -3.36
N SER A 508 20.54 21.71 -3.78
CA SER A 508 21.80 21.12 -4.24
C SER A 508 22.93 21.49 -3.27
N PRO A 509 23.61 20.50 -2.66
CA PRO A 509 23.36 19.06 -2.78
C PRO A 509 22.07 18.62 -2.05
N PRO A 510 21.44 17.52 -2.50
CA PRO A 510 20.22 17.02 -1.88
C PRO A 510 20.47 16.53 -0.46
N LEU A 511 19.41 16.57 0.35
CA LEU A 511 19.43 16.01 1.69
C LEU A 511 19.52 14.48 1.61
N SER A 512 20.35 13.88 2.44
CA SER A 512 20.36 12.43 2.63
C SER A 512 20.62 12.06 4.07
N TYR A 513 20.19 10.86 4.46
CA TYR A 513 20.27 10.36 5.83
C TYR A 513 21.14 9.11 5.91
N PRO A 514 22.06 9.02 6.88
CA PRO A 514 22.77 7.79 7.12
C PRO A 514 21.83 6.73 7.70
N HIS A 515 22.23 5.47 7.60
CA HIS A 515 21.46 4.41 8.22
C HIS A 515 21.61 4.49 9.75
N THR A 516 20.50 4.55 10.48
CA THR A 516 20.49 4.65 11.94
C THR A 516 19.75 3.48 12.57
N TRP A 517 20.27 2.96 13.68
CA TRP A 517 19.58 1.98 14.52
C TRP A 517 18.82 2.67 15.67
N PRO A 518 17.81 2.03 16.29
CA PRO A 518 17.03 2.63 17.39
C PRO A 518 17.89 3.18 18.54
N LEU A 519 19.00 2.49 18.87
CA LEU A 519 19.91 2.89 19.93
C LEU A 519 20.53 4.29 19.71
N PHE A 520 20.65 4.75 18.46
CA PHE A 520 21.10 6.11 18.14
C PHE A 520 20.22 7.17 18.81
N TYR A 521 18.90 6.96 18.74
CA TYR A 521 17.90 7.88 19.28
C TYR A 521 17.75 7.70 20.80
N ASP A 522 17.81 6.45 21.29
CA ASP A 522 17.74 6.15 22.73
C ASP A 522 18.90 6.76 23.52
N LEU A 523 20.08 6.88 22.89
CA LEU A 523 21.25 7.55 23.47
C LEU A 523 21.30 9.07 23.19
N GLY A 524 20.34 9.60 22.42
CA GLY A 524 20.27 11.03 22.09
C GLY A 524 21.44 11.54 21.26
N LEU A 525 22.04 10.68 20.42
CA LEU A 525 23.19 11.04 19.59
C LEU A 525 22.81 12.08 18.53
N LYS A 526 23.72 12.99 18.20
CA LYS A 526 23.54 13.97 17.12
C LYS A 526 24.76 14.02 16.22
N ILE A 527 24.53 13.93 14.91
CA ILE A 527 25.59 14.05 13.91
C ILE A 527 25.87 15.52 13.66
N GLU A 528 27.06 15.98 14.00
CA GLU A 528 27.53 17.34 13.74
C GLU A 528 28.20 17.48 12.38
N ALA A 529 28.86 16.42 11.90
CA ALA A 529 29.44 16.33 10.56
C ALA A 529 29.55 14.85 10.12
N PRO A 530 29.22 14.52 8.86
CA PRO A 530 28.58 15.39 7.88
C PRO A 530 27.12 15.68 8.28
N ARG A 531 26.71 16.96 8.28
CA ARG A 531 25.30 17.29 8.53
C ARG A 531 24.49 16.91 7.30
N ASN A 532 23.29 16.39 7.52
CA ASN A 532 22.29 16.27 6.46
C ASN A 532 22.78 15.43 5.26
N ARG A 533 23.65 14.45 5.50
CA ARG A 533 24.18 13.54 4.48
C ARG A 533 24.32 12.11 4.99
N SER A 534 24.03 11.17 4.11
CA SER A 534 24.33 9.75 4.26
C SER A 534 25.80 9.42 4.00
N ASN A 535 26.48 10.26 3.20
CA ASN A 535 27.85 10.06 2.77
C ASN A 535 28.82 11.05 3.40
N VAL A 536 30.01 10.56 3.76
CA VAL A 536 31.14 11.38 4.18
C VAL A 536 31.92 11.81 2.94
N ILE A 537 32.32 13.08 2.90
CA ILE A 537 33.03 13.67 1.75
C ILE A 537 34.52 13.33 1.85
N TRP A 538 35.08 12.72 0.81
CA TRP A 538 36.52 12.52 0.66
C TRP A 538 37.15 13.69 -0.11
N ALA A 539 38.15 14.35 0.46
CA ALA A 539 38.90 15.40 -0.22
C ALA A 539 40.16 14.82 -0.91
N ASP A 540 40.55 15.36 -2.07
CA ASP A 540 41.65 14.83 -2.90
C ASP A 540 43.02 14.75 -2.19
N ASN A 541 43.23 15.58 -1.17
CA ASN A 541 44.45 15.62 -0.36
C ASN A 541 44.27 15.02 1.04
N ALA A 542 43.11 14.42 1.34
CA ALA A 542 42.84 13.81 2.63
C ALA A 542 43.69 12.54 2.84
N SER A 543 44.10 12.32 4.09
CA SER A 543 44.63 11.02 4.55
C SER A 543 43.58 10.20 5.29
N TYR A 544 42.51 10.85 5.75
CA TYR A 544 41.39 10.25 6.46
C TYR A 544 40.12 11.10 6.26
N ALA A 545 38.97 10.48 6.44
CA ALA A 545 37.66 11.11 6.54
C ALA A 545 37.28 11.33 8.01
N GLU A 546 36.43 12.32 8.29
CA GLU A 546 36.00 12.68 9.65
C GLU A 546 34.47 12.62 9.78
N VAL A 547 34.02 12.05 10.90
CA VAL A 547 32.65 12.15 11.40
C VAL A 547 32.67 12.72 12.81
N LEU A 548 31.80 13.68 13.07
CA LEU A 548 31.67 14.35 14.36
C LEU A 548 30.31 14.02 14.96
N ILE A 549 30.29 13.48 16.18
CA ILE A 549 29.06 13.09 16.87
C ILE A 549 29.04 13.68 18.27
N GLN A 550 27.95 14.37 18.60
CA GLN A 550 27.64 14.78 19.96
C GLN A 550 26.94 13.62 20.68
N ALA A 551 27.40 13.34 21.90
CA ALA A 551 26.85 12.31 22.77
C ALA A 551 26.87 12.79 24.22
N SER A 552 26.01 12.21 25.05
CA SER A 552 26.02 12.44 26.51
C SER A 552 27.32 11.96 27.15
N ASP A 553 27.67 12.50 28.31
CA ASP A 553 28.95 12.22 28.97
C ASP A 553 29.16 10.76 29.38
N ASP A 554 28.06 10.03 29.58
CA ASP A 554 28.01 8.61 29.93
C ASP A 554 28.11 7.68 28.73
N VAL A 555 28.25 8.20 27.49
CA VAL A 555 28.29 7.41 26.26
C VAL A 555 29.72 7.34 25.69
N GLN A 556 30.17 6.12 25.41
CA GLN A 556 31.39 5.84 24.66
C GLN A 556 31.07 5.49 23.22
N LEU A 557 31.83 6.07 22.27
CA LEU A 557 31.76 5.70 20.86
C LEU A 557 33.02 4.96 20.41
N SER A 558 32.82 4.04 19.49
CA SER A 558 33.87 3.38 18.72
C SER A 558 33.45 3.31 17.25
N CYS A 559 34.38 3.08 16.34
CA CYS A 559 34.05 3.04 14.92
C CYS A 559 34.92 2.07 14.13
N ASP A 560 34.38 1.56 13.03
CA ASP A 560 35.05 0.68 12.08
C ASP A 560 34.83 1.19 10.64
N ILE A 561 35.83 0.98 9.80
CA ILE A 561 35.72 1.10 8.35
C ILE A 561 35.79 -0.30 7.71
N LYS A 562 34.93 -0.53 6.71
CA LYS A 562 34.92 -1.77 5.92
C LYS A 562 35.03 -1.45 4.43
N TYR A 563 35.68 -2.33 3.69
CA TYR A 563 35.68 -2.36 2.23
C TYR A 563 35.32 -3.77 1.78
N ASN A 564 34.33 -3.92 0.88
CA ASN A 564 33.82 -5.23 0.46
C ASN A 564 33.51 -6.18 1.64
N ASN A 565 32.84 -5.65 2.67
CA ASN A 565 32.51 -6.35 3.94
C ASN A 565 33.70 -6.79 4.80
N VAL A 566 34.94 -6.49 4.39
CA VAL A 566 36.15 -6.77 5.17
C VAL A 566 36.54 -5.53 5.97
N LYS A 567 36.77 -5.70 7.27
CA LYS A 567 37.24 -4.63 8.16
C LYS A 567 38.68 -4.27 7.83
N ILE A 568 38.97 -2.97 7.71
CA ILE A 568 40.34 -2.48 7.56
C ILE A 568 40.96 -2.37 8.95
N GLU A 569 41.99 -3.18 9.21
CA GLU A 569 42.70 -3.16 10.48
C GLU A 569 43.39 -1.81 10.71
N ASN A 570 43.13 -1.23 11.88
CA ASN A 570 43.58 0.13 12.24
C ASN A 570 43.17 1.20 11.21
N GLY A 571 42.10 0.96 10.45
CA GLY A 571 41.54 1.92 9.50
C GLY A 571 40.65 2.98 10.17
N SER A 572 40.41 2.90 11.47
CA SER A 572 39.56 3.85 12.19
C SER A 572 40.13 4.25 13.56
N LEU A 573 39.80 5.47 13.99
CA LEU A 573 40.15 6.00 15.30
C LEU A 573 38.98 6.79 15.88
N ALA A 574 38.50 6.39 17.06
CA ALA A 574 37.54 7.15 17.83
C ALA A 574 38.27 7.90 18.96
N GLN A 575 38.12 9.21 19.00
CA GLN A 575 38.72 10.06 20.04
C GLN A 575 37.74 11.13 20.52
N TYR A 576 37.94 11.63 21.74
CA TYR A 576 37.06 12.64 22.31
C TYR A 576 37.73 14.00 22.32
N ASN A 577 37.08 14.99 21.71
CA ASN A 577 37.54 16.37 21.75
C ASN A 577 36.95 17.05 22.99
N ASN A 578 37.76 17.22 24.03
CA ASN A 578 37.33 17.81 25.30
C ASN A 578 36.91 19.28 25.15
N ASP A 579 37.62 20.05 24.32
CA ASP A 579 37.32 21.48 24.09
C ASP A 579 35.94 21.68 23.48
N LYS A 580 35.60 20.84 22.50
CA LYS A 580 34.33 20.90 21.75
C LYS A 580 33.25 19.97 22.30
N LYS A 581 33.55 19.23 23.38
CA LYS A 581 32.67 18.25 24.04
C LYS A 581 31.97 17.29 23.07
N ARG A 582 32.73 16.70 22.15
CA ARG A 582 32.19 15.83 21.09
C ARG A 582 33.15 14.71 20.72
N TRP A 583 32.60 13.63 20.16
CA TRP A 583 33.40 12.55 19.57
C TRP A 583 33.84 12.92 18.16
N GLN A 584 35.12 12.66 17.89
CA GLN A 584 35.76 12.76 16.59
C GLN A 584 36.13 11.35 16.13
N LEU A 585 35.50 10.91 15.05
CA LEU A 585 35.68 9.58 14.48
C LEU A 585 36.41 9.75 13.15
N LEU A 586 37.60 9.19 13.06
CA LEU A 586 38.46 9.29 11.88
C LEU A 586 38.52 7.95 11.16
N PHE A 587 38.55 7.99 9.84
CA PHE A 587 38.51 6.80 8.98
C PHE A 587 39.53 6.92 7.85
N ALA A 588 40.50 6.02 7.82
CA ALA A 588 41.58 5.96 6.85
C ALA A 588 41.35 4.78 5.89
N PRO A 589 40.89 5.03 4.66
CA PRO A 589 40.75 3.99 3.65
C PRO A 589 42.13 3.52 3.16
N GLU A 590 42.22 2.25 2.78
CA GLU A 590 43.45 1.64 2.25
C GLU A 590 43.49 1.58 0.71
N ARG A 591 42.34 1.82 0.07
CA ARG A 591 42.15 1.73 -1.39
C ARG A 591 41.02 2.66 -1.84
N THR A 592 40.87 2.82 -3.16
CA THR A 592 39.77 3.58 -3.77
C THR A 592 38.47 2.76 -3.83
N GLY A 593 37.33 3.44 -3.95
CA GLY A 593 36.00 2.85 -4.04
C GLY A 593 35.13 3.06 -2.79
N LEU A 594 34.00 2.37 -2.75
CA LEU A 594 32.99 2.53 -1.70
C LEU A 594 33.38 1.78 -0.41
N HIS A 595 33.37 2.52 0.69
CA HIS A 595 33.62 2.03 2.04
C HIS A 595 32.40 2.24 2.92
N GLU A 596 32.20 1.35 3.89
CA GLU A 596 31.18 1.51 4.93
C GLU A 596 31.82 1.95 6.24
N LEU A 597 31.31 3.04 6.81
CA LEU A 597 31.76 3.59 8.09
C LEU A 597 30.70 3.30 9.15
N THR A 598 30.99 2.37 10.07
CA THR A 598 30.04 1.99 11.13
C THR A 598 30.48 2.59 12.47
N VAL A 599 29.56 3.25 13.15
CA VAL A 599 29.74 3.76 14.51
C VAL A 599 28.97 2.88 15.47
N TYR A 600 29.63 2.56 16.59
CA TYR A 600 29.07 1.79 17.69
C TYR A 600 29.06 2.64 18.95
N ALA A 601 28.09 2.37 19.83
CA ALA A 601 27.98 3.04 21.12
C ALA A 601 27.72 2.05 22.25
N LYS A 602 28.08 2.47 23.47
CA LYS A 602 27.71 1.82 24.74
C LYS A 602 27.63 2.87 25.86
N ARG A 603 26.85 2.63 26.92
CA ARG A 603 26.95 3.44 28.13
C ARG A 603 28.10 2.97 29.02
N ASN A 604 28.70 3.88 29.78
CA ASN A 604 29.78 3.60 30.72
C ASN A 604 29.38 2.62 31.83
N ASN A 605 28.10 2.56 32.17
CA ASN A 605 27.56 1.74 33.25
C ASN A 605 26.92 0.43 32.76
N ASP A 606 26.92 0.17 31.44
CA ASP A 606 26.38 -1.08 30.91
C ASP A 606 27.38 -2.22 31.16
N ASN A 607 26.91 -3.31 31.77
CA ASN A 607 27.67 -4.55 31.93
C ASN A 607 27.83 -5.32 30.59
N GLU A 608 27.23 -4.84 29.50
CA GLU A 608 27.42 -5.43 28.16
C GLU A 608 28.87 -5.25 27.70
N SER A 609 29.52 -6.37 27.38
CA SER A 609 30.93 -6.38 26.98
C SER A 609 31.21 -5.73 25.62
N SER A 610 30.18 -5.52 24.78
CA SER A 610 30.33 -5.10 23.38
C SER A 610 29.49 -3.88 23.02
N SER A 611 30.11 -2.90 22.37
CA SER A 611 29.40 -1.77 21.75
C SER A 611 28.43 -2.26 20.66
N ARG A 612 27.28 -1.59 20.53
CA ARG A 612 26.26 -1.91 19.53
C ARG A 612 26.21 -0.87 18.43
N SER A 613 25.87 -1.26 17.20
CA SER A 613 25.79 -0.36 16.05
C SER A 613 24.74 0.73 16.28
N VAL A 614 25.08 1.98 15.96
CA VAL A 614 24.17 3.13 16.12
C VAL A 614 23.95 3.89 14.83
N VAL A 615 24.99 4.09 14.01
CA VAL A 615 24.87 4.77 12.72
C VAL A 615 25.89 4.24 11.72
N ARG A 616 25.52 4.19 10.44
CA ARG A 616 26.39 3.82 9.33
C ARG A 616 26.33 4.85 8.22
N PHE A 617 27.50 5.27 7.75
CA PHE A 617 27.69 6.17 6.61
C PHE A 617 28.38 5.44 5.46
N ASP A 618 28.22 5.98 4.27
CA ASP A 618 28.96 5.59 3.09
C ASP A 618 30.14 6.56 2.85
N LEU A 619 31.27 6.06 2.36
CA LEU A 619 32.41 6.86 1.96
C LEU A 619 32.92 6.37 0.61
N ASP A 620 32.76 7.19 -0.44
CA ASP A 620 33.32 6.90 -1.76
C ASP A 620 34.67 7.58 -1.93
N VAL A 621 35.70 6.79 -2.19
CA VAL A 621 37.10 7.23 -2.26
C VAL A 621 37.55 7.21 -3.71
N ASN A 622 37.50 8.37 -4.37
CA ASN A 622 37.88 8.51 -5.78
C ASN A 622 39.40 8.49 -6.01
N LYS A 623 40.17 8.98 -5.05
CA LYS A 623 41.63 9.11 -5.16
C LYS A 623 42.28 8.91 -3.80
N LEU A 624 43.27 8.01 -3.73
CA LEU A 624 44.03 7.75 -2.51
C LEU A 624 45.51 8.07 -2.73
N ARG A 625 46.07 9.03 -1.98
CA ARG A 625 47.47 9.42 -2.11
C ARG A 625 48.42 8.41 -1.49
N ARG A 626 48.20 8.11 -0.21
CA ARG A 626 48.92 7.08 0.54
C ARG A 626 47.96 6.46 1.54
N PRO A 627 47.93 5.14 1.69
CA PRO A 627 47.25 4.50 2.81
C PRO A 627 47.87 4.99 4.12
N MET A 628 47.01 5.21 5.10
CA MET A 628 47.38 5.56 6.47
C MET A 628 46.75 4.51 7.38
N LYS A 629 47.45 4.11 8.43
CA LYS A 629 46.86 3.31 9.51
C LYS A 629 46.90 4.14 10.77
N PHE A 630 45.85 4.12 11.58
CA PHE A 630 45.88 4.74 12.89
C PHE A 630 46.70 3.89 13.88
N PRO A 631 47.17 4.47 15.00
CA PRO A 631 47.77 3.66 16.05
C PRO A 631 46.74 2.73 16.68
N LEU A 632 47.21 1.62 17.23
CA LEU A 632 46.37 0.70 18.00
C LEU A 632 45.97 1.38 19.32
N ILE A 633 44.67 1.40 19.60
CA ILE A 633 44.10 2.04 20.79
C ILE A 633 43.65 0.98 21.80
N TYR A 634 44.02 1.18 23.07
CA TYR A 634 43.57 0.34 24.18
C TYR A 634 42.28 0.90 24.82
N SER A 635 41.50 0.04 25.49
CA SER A 635 40.18 0.38 26.04
C SER A 635 40.16 1.60 26.98
N GLN A 636 41.27 1.86 27.69
CA GLN A 636 41.38 3.01 28.59
C GLN A 636 41.41 4.34 27.85
N PHE A 637 41.86 4.38 26.60
CA PHE A 637 41.87 5.59 25.80
C PHE A 637 40.44 6.16 25.61
N HIS A 638 39.49 5.29 25.24
CA HIS A 638 38.08 5.69 25.13
C HIS A 638 37.47 6.02 26.49
N THR A 639 37.75 5.21 27.51
CA THR A 639 37.20 5.40 28.87
C THR A 639 37.64 6.72 29.50
N LYS A 640 38.86 7.16 29.19
CA LYS A 640 39.45 8.40 29.72
C LYS A 640 39.31 9.58 28.78
N LYS A 641 38.57 9.45 27.68
CA LYS A 641 38.31 10.52 26.70
C LYS A 641 39.62 11.16 26.19
N CYS A 642 40.60 10.31 25.87
CA CYS A 642 41.88 10.74 25.34
C CYS A 642 41.77 11.20 23.88
N GLN A 643 42.76 11.97 23.42
CA GLN A 643 42.85 12.49 22.05
C GLN A 643 44.29 12.50 21.53
N ILE A 644 44.51 12.18 20.26
CA ILE A 644 45.81 12.28 19.61
C ILE A 644 45.81 13.48 18.66
N TYR A 645 46.80 14.35 18.78
CA TYR A 645 47.03 15.44 17.82
C TYR A 645 48.11 15.05 16.80
N THR A 646 49.23 14.49 17.25
CA THR A 646 50.29 13.99 16.35
C THR A 646 51.18 12.95 17.06
N PRO A 647 51.71 11.95 16.34
CA PRO A 647 51.32 11.55 14.99
C PRO A 647 49.99 10.79 15.02
N LEU A 648 49.12 11.07 14.05
CA LEU A 648 47.93 10.27 13.80
C LEU A 648 48.25 9.00 13.00
N ASP A 649 49.38 9.00 12.28
CA ASP A 649 49.86 7.82 11.55
C ASP A 649 50.46 6.84 12.56
N GLY A 650 49.85 5.66 12.65
CA GLY A 650 50.22 4.55 13.52
C GLY A 650 51.52 3.89 13.12
N VAL A 651 52.02 4.17 11.91
CA VAL A 651 53.28 3.65 11.39
C VAL A 651 54.35 4.75 11.44
N LEU A 652 55.36 4.56 12.30
CA LEU A 652 56.47 5.49 12.47
C LEU A 652 57.70 5.03 11.69
N LYS A 653 58.43 5.98 11.09
CA LYS A 653 59.67 5.67 10.36
C LYS A 653 60.82 5.42 11.33
N LYS A 654 61.50 4.28 11.21
CA LYS A 654 62.69 3.94 12.01
C LYS A 654 63.75 5.05 12.00
N GLY A 655 64.27 5.40 13.18
CA GLY A 655 65.32 6.40 13.38
C GLY A 655 64.90 7.86 13.15
N SER A 656 63.62 8.12 12.83
CA SER A 656 63.12 9.48 12.71
C SER A 656 62.87 10.12 14.08
N ILE A 657 62.91 11.46 14.13
CA ILE A 657 62.48 12.23 15.30
C ILE A 657 61.02 12.62 15.07
N VAL A 658 60.12 12.18 15.93
CA VAL A 658 58.68 12.44 15.81
C VAL A 658 58.15 13.16 17.05
N PRO A 659 57.33 14.22 16.88
CA PRO A 659 56.62 14.84 17.99
C PRO A 659 55.42 13.98 18.38
N ILE A 660 55.36 13.58 19.66
CA ILE A 660 54.18 13.01 20.30
C ILE A 660 53.42 14.16 20.98
N HIS A 661 52.16 14.35 20.59
CA HIS A 661 51.24 15.29 21.20
C HIS A 661 49.86 14.63 21.36
N CYS A 662 49.43 14.42 22.61
CA CYS A 662 48.13 13.84 22.93
C CYS A 662 47.55 14.42 24.23
N ILE A 663 46.23 14.31 24.37
CA ILE A 663 45.46 14.67 25.56
C ILE A 663 45.11 13.39 26.31
N VAL A 664 45.50 13.34 27.57
CA VAL A 664 45.30 12.25 28.52
C VAL A 664 44.76 12.85 29.83
N PRO A 665 43.45 13.10 29.93
CA PRO A 665 42.87 13.82 31.06
C PRO A 665 42.94 13.06 32.38
N GLY A 666 43.36 13.73 33.45
CA GLY A 666 43.28 13.24 34.83
C GLY A 666 44.30 12.16 35.18
N ALA A 667 45.31 11.92 34.33
CA ALA A 667 46.42 11.04 34.65
C ALA A 667 47.38 11.73 35.62
N THR A 668 48.00 10.98 36.52
CA THR A 668 49.06 11.50 37.39
C THR A 668 50.40 11.52 36.67
N GLU A 669 50.63 10.50 35.85
CA GLU A 669 51.87 10.31 35.09
C GLU A 669 51.48 9.74 33.72
N VAL A 670 52.09 10.26 32.67
CA VAL A 670 52.01 9.70 31.32
C VAL A 670 53.45 9.49 30.87
N ASN A 671 53.75 8.26 30.45
CA ASN A 671 55.09 7.88 30.02
C ASN A 671 55.01 6.95 28.82
N LEU A 672 56.12 6.75 28.13
CA LEU A 672 56.17 5.99 26.88
C LEU A 672 57.36 5.06 26.84
N THR A 673 57.18 3.94 26.15
CA THR A 673 58.27 3.00 25.84
C THR A 673 58.63 3.10 24.37
N VAL A 674 59.92 2.93 24.08
CA VAL A 674 60.45 2.71 22.72
C VAL A 674 61.17 1.36 22.75
N ASP A 675 60.74 0.41 21.92
CA ASP A 675 61.27 -0.96 21.90
C ASP A 675 61.30 -1.63 23.30
N SER A 676 60.22 -1.46 24.07
CA SER A 676 60.07 -1.92 25.46
C SER A 676 60.99 -1.23 26.49
N GLN A 677 61.76 -0.20 26.12
CA GLN A 677 62.54 0.61 27.06
C GLN A 677 61.77 1.86 27.47
N TRP A 678 61.60 2.08 28.78
CA TRP A 678 60.96 3.27 29.32
C TRP A 678 61.81 4.52 29.08
N LEU A 679 61.16 5.59 28.64
CA LEU A 679 61.78 6.90 28.59
C LEU A 679 61.57 7.65 29.91
N ASN A 680 62.38 8.68 30.15
CA ASN A 680 62.21 9.56 31.31
C ASN A 680 60.82 10.23 31.27
N SER A 681 60.18 10.35 32.42
CA SER A 681 58.87 10.99 32.57
C SER A 681 58.97 12.50 32.38
N GLU A 682 58.96 12.95 31.14
CA GLU A 682 59.04 14.36 30.75
C GLU A 682 57.96 14.69 29.70
N GLY A 683 57.52 15.95 29.70
CA GLY A 683 56.62 16.49 28.68
C GLY A 683 55.12 16.29 28.95
N TYR A 684 54.71 15.82 30.12
CA TYR A 684 53.30 15.74 30.50
C TYR A 684 52.92 16.82 31.53
N THR A 685 51.84 17.54 31.28
CA THR A 685 51.17 18.44 32.21
C THR A 685 49.67 18.33 31.98
N ASP A 686 48.93 17.79 32.95
CA ASP A 686 47.52 17.43 32.79
C ASP A 686 46.71 18.56 32.10
N PRO A 687 46.03 18.29 30.98
CA PRO A 687 45.83 16.98 30.35
C PRO A 687 46.78 16.65 29.20
N THR A 688 47.79 17.46 28.92
CA THR A 688 48.59 17.41 27.69
C THR A 688 49.92 16.68 27.86
N LEU A 689 50.19 15.69 27.00
CA LEU A 689 51.53 15.15 26.74
C LEU A 689 52.05 15.78 25.45
N GLN A 690 53.20 16.47 25.51
CA GLN A 690 53.90 16.99 24.34
C GLN A 690 55.42 16.78 24.49
N ARG A 691 56.01 15.97 23.61
CA ARG A 691 57.47 15.75 23.57
C ARG A 691 57.93 15.21 22.22
N GLN A 692 59.23 15.29 21.95
CA GLN A 692 59.84 14.58 20.82
C GLN A 692 60.45 13.26 21.28
N ILE A 693 60.41 12.26 20.40
CA ILE A 693 61.08 10.98 20.60
C ILE A 693 61.87 10.59 19.35
N THR A 694 62.95 9.86 19.55
CA THR A 694 63.62 9.13 18.46
C THR A 694 62.99 7.76 18.32
N VAL A 695 62.46 7.46 17.14
CA VAL A 695 61.77 6.19 16.86
C VAL A 695 62.77 5.04 16.84
N GLY A 696 62.49 4.01 17.65
CA GLY A 696 63.24 2.77 17.71
C GLY A 696 63.07 1.89 16.47
N SER A 697 63.05 0.57 16.67
CA SER A 697 63.04 -0.45 15.62
C SER A 697 61.80 -1.33 15.60
N LYS A 698 60.99 -1.35 16.67
CA LYS A 698 59.83 -2.23 16.83
C LYS A 698 58.53 -1.46 17.05
N GLU A 699 58.44 -0.72 18.15
CA GLU A 699 57.19 -0.11 18.59
C GLU A 699 57.40 1.07 19.54
N VAL A 700 56.38 1.93 19.62
CA VAL A 700 56.26 2.98 20.62
C VAL A 700 54.92 2.84 21.31
N ILE A 701 54.89 2.75 22.64
CA ILE A 701 53.64 2.62 23.41
C ILE A 701 53.53 3.75 24.42
N ILE A 702 52.38 4.45 24.43
CA ILE A 702 52.04 5.46 25.42
C ILE A 702 51.24 4.80 26.55
N TYR A 703 51.65 5.05 27.79
CA TYR A 703 51.02 4.56 29.00
C TYR A 703 50.58 5.72 29.89
N ALA A 704 49.52 5.48 30.67
CA ALA A 704 49.09 6.41 31.72
C ALA A 704 48.86 5.70 33.05
N LYS A 705 49.10 6.46 34.12
CA LYS A 705 48.86 6.08 35.50
C LYS A 705 47.83 7.05 36.11
N TYR A 706 46.88 6.51 36.86
CA TYR A 706 45.79 7.26 37.48
C TYR A 706 45.80 6.99 39.00
N LYS A 707 45.48 7.99 39.84
CA LYS A 707 45.63 7.96 41.32
C LYS A 707 45.08 6.72 42.04
N GLN A 708 44.12 6.00 41.44
CA GLN A 708 43.48 4.82 42.02
C GLN A 708 44.16 3.47 41.66
N LYS A 709 45.23 3.46 40.86
CA LYS A 709 45.91 2.22 40.42
C LYS A 709 47.44 2.37 40.47
N SER A 710 48.13 1.33 40.96
CA SER A 710 49.60 1.29 41.03
C SER A 710 50.27 1.08 39.66
N ASN A 711 49.55 0.56 38.67
CA ASN A 711 50.11 0.10 37.41
C ASN A 711 49.81 1.06 36.25
N TYR A 712 50.80 1.21 35.37
CA TYR A 712 50.65 1.87 34.07
C TYR A 712 49.75 1.04 33.15
N ASN A 713 48.88 1.73 32.40
CA ASN A 713 47.99 1.10 31.44
C ASN A 713 48.31 1.64 30.05
N GLY A 714 48.41 0.74 29.06
CA GLY A 714 48.59 1.13 27.67
C GLY A 714 47.40 1.96 27.20
N LEU A 715 47.69 3.01 26.42
CA LEU A 715 46.70 3.88 25.80
C LEU A 715 46.77 3.78 24.27
N VAL A 716 47.98 3.92 23.72
CA VAL A 716 48.23 4.02 22.29
C VAL A 716 49.48 3.23 21.95
N LYS A 717 49.44 2.43 20.88
CA LYS A 717 50.60 1.69 20.35
C LYS A 717 50.82 2.03 18.88
N TYR A 718 52.03 2.47 18.58
CA TYR A 718 52.54 2.71 17.23
C TYR A 718 53.46 1.56 16.82
N THR A 719 53.40 1.18 15.56
CA THR A 719 54.33 0.23 14.93
C THR A 719 55.44 0.99 14.20
N VAL A 720 56.61 0.39 14.08
CA VAL A 720 57.74 0.98 13.35
C VAL A 720 57.95 0.27 12.02
N GLN A 721 58.21 1.03 10.95
CA GLN A 721 58.59 0.54 9.63
C GLN A 721 59.89 1.17 9.12
#